data_AF-A0A812S1T0-F1
#
_entry.id   AF-A0A812S1T0-F1
#
_cell.length_a   1.000
_cell.length_b   1.000
_cell.length_c   1.000
_cell.angle_alpha   90.00
_cell.angle_beta   90.00
_cell.angle_gamma   90.00
#
_symmetry.space_group_name_H-M   'P 1'
#
loop_
_entity.id
_entity.type
_entity.pdbx_description
1 polymer ?
#
loop_
_entity_poly.entity_id
_entity_poly.type
_entity_poly.pdbx_seq_one_letter_code
_entity_poly.pdbx_strand_id
1 'polypeptide(L)'
;MTNSQDPDPNSYAPRYGSLVAKLTWALQRDVTALRRGLYRLRQHLRSQTLAACFKAWRCGSGDGLAALLRSPWRKEAQTAVAQMSWNLERRGQALKKACRADRDDYLGALADRAQQGHEAEAYRALSRLMGRVRKKPFAPAVLPTLRKADGTLCSTPEEVVQRWRSHFSTLEAGQPATPETLLASSQRKTPWKGPECVGDLPTLSELQITFACAPRGKSAGPDGIPNELGLACPQRLAELVYPLLLKLCVRGEEAVGLKGGTLVRLYKGRGAHDECGSHRAIMLLSTLAKAIHKVLRPKIADIFVKSTSKLQLGGKPGCSVVFGSHVVRTFLRWRAMAGQSCAVVFADIASAYYAAVRQLAVGHDDADSSIGLHAAIEGLKLSHDEAVALRQHAQEVCALHRSGAPSWTQPGAPSWTQELAHELHSSTWFNMAGDTELVATHRGTRPGSSWADVLFGCLLHRVLSHRNASARRETADDSIDAHANVPLVPWDGVHTLEPVVTPTQHLPLDDVVWADDLAMCLQSDSADSIGVKVSAAVSRLDEAFSEHGLTLTYGERKTAAMVCPKGKRSREVRRALFGEKQSVLVLRESRGPVSLPLVAQYPYLGVCQAPCGAMQGELHRRVGAAWGAFREGRRRVYKSRRLSVSRKGQILHSLVMSKLLHGAGSWPPLNHKEMQTFGGTVFSLYRAILCIPHGGEQHVSLSDAVARTELPSPVTLIHAERLRYLAQLVTSGPDVLWALLRADRPYADAMKESLDWLTRALRNTCAELQGGASWDIWTGIMRDTPRRFRGLIKRALALDICRHQCIEALDGLHRAMREMANKGEPVANASFESCAEACVPCKLAFPTRVAWAGHAARKHGYRNSSFLLAECRTCRGCGRTYGSIGRLRRHLQSVSRCQELWGSFAPTDPDPQTAPHPQCPPGTSLGTFVQVDVDNRAVIDSVHGMHSPFLLRSLQDVGAADWEALWEEVVGCIEPLPVLRATVRLRMDQLGPLSPEYGTLERILLSLTPAVRWPCLG
;
A
#
# COMPACT_ATOMS: atom_id res chain seq x y z
N MET A 1 50.66 37.23 0.49
CA MET A 1 50.43 37.84 1.82
C MET A 1 49.86 36.79 2.74
N THR A 2 50.69 36.39 3.69
CA THR A 2 50.48 35.38 4.73
C THR A 2 49.36 35.79 5.67
N ASN A 3 48.41 34.89 5.92
CA ASN A 3 47.72 34.83 7.20
C ASN A 3 47.51 33.37 7.58
N SER A 4 48.51 32.85 8.30
CA SER A 4 48.51 31.60 9.03
C SER A 4 47.52 31.69 10.19
N GLN A 5 46.44 30.93 10.11
CA GLN A 5 45.82 30.35 11.30
C GLN A 5 45.85 28.85 11.13
N ASP A 6 46.89 28.23 11.69
CA ASP A 6 46.94 26.78 11.85
C ASP A 6 45.70 26.34 12.64
N PRO A 7 44.93 25.36 12.13
CA PRO A 7 43.82 24.80 12.88
C PRO A 7 44.40 23.93 14.00
N ASP A 8 44.11 24.31 15.24
CA ASP A 8 44.41 23.54 16.44
C ASP A 8 43.98 22.06 16.24
N PRO A 9 44.93 21.09 16.21
CA PRO A 9 44.64 19.69 15.92
C PRO A 9 43.80 18.99 17.01
N ASN A 10 43.55 19.66 18.14
CA ASN A 10 42.64 19.18 19.19
C ASN A 10 41.27 19.87 19.20
N SER A 11 41.00 20.78 18.26
CA SER A 11 39.66 21.34 18.08
C SER A 11 38.76 20.35 17.34
N TYR A 12 38.30 19.32 18.04
CA TYR A 12 37.12 18.56 17.61
C TYR A 12 35.93 19.52 17.54
N ALA A 13 35.73 20.17 16.39
CA ALA A 13 34.45 20.77 16.04
C ALA A 13 33.40 19.67 16.21
N PRO A 14 32.39 19.83 17.08
CA PRO A 14 31.47 18.75 17.35
C PRO A 14 30.77 18.37 16.04
N ARG A 15 30.70 17.07 15.74
CA ARG A 15 29.89 16.48 14.64
C ARG A 15 28.40 16.87 14.67
N TYR A 16 27.98 17.67 15.65
CA TYR A 16 26.63 18.20 15.94
C TYR A 16 26.56 19.74 16.00
N GLY A 17 27.58 20.47 15.55
CA GLY A 17 27.71 21.93 15.73
C GLY A 17 26.58 22.81 15.16
N SER A 18 25.64 22.26 14.38
CA SER A 18 24.45 22.97 13.90
C SER A 18 23.17 22.73 14.72
N LEU A 19 23.21 21.84 15.72
CA LEU A 19 22.04 21.38 16.48
C LEU A 19 22.06 21.75 17.96
N VAL A 20 23.23 22.07 18.52
CA VAL A 20 23.42 22.29 19.97
C VAL A 20 24.08 23.64 20.17
N ALA A 21 23.45 24.50 20.97
CA ALA A 21 23.98 25.82 21.28
C ALA A 21 25.26 25.70 22.12
N LYS A 22 26.15 26.71 22.02
CA LYS A 22 27.41 26.75 22.79
C LYS A 22 27.19 26.60 24.30
N LEU A 23 26.13 27.22 24.82
CA LEU A 23 25.75 27.15 26.24
C LEU A 23 25.32 25.72 26.66
N THR A 24 24.51 25.05 25.85
CA THR A 24 24.08 23.67 26.08
C THR A 24 25.27 22.71 26.05
N TRP A 25 26.22 22.95 25.16
CA TRP A 25 27.47 22.19 25.11
C TRP A 25 28.34 22.39 26.36
N ALA A 26 28.45 23.62 26.87
CA ALA A 26 29.14 23.89 28.13
C ALA A 26 28.48 23.14 29.31
N LEU A 27 27.14 23.17 29.41
CA LEU A 27 26.40 22.40 30.42
C LEU A 27 26.64 20.89 30.30
N GLN A 28 26.74 20.36 29.08
CA GLN A 28 27.06 18.95 28.86
C GLN A 28 28.46 18.58 29.39
N ARG A 29 29.45 19.45 29.15
CA ARG A 29 30.82 19.27 29.67
C ARG A 29 30.83 19.30 31.20
N ASP A 30 30.11 20.24 31.80
CA ASP A 30 30.01 20.36 33.26
C ASP A 30 29.36 19.13 33.90
N VAL A 31 28.24 18.66 33.35
CA VAL A 31 27.55 17.44 33.83
C VAL A 31 28.47 16.22 33.68
N THR A 32 29.23 16.14 32.59
CA THR A 32 30.19 15.04 32.36
C THR A 32 31.34 15.09 33.37
N ALA A 33 31.89 16.28 33.64
CA ALA A 33 32.93 16.49 34.63
C ALA A 33 32.44 16.11 36.04
N LEU A 34 31.25 16.55 36.44
CA LEU A 34 30.63 16.20 37.72
C LEU A 34 30.38 14.69 37.85
N ARG A 35 29.89 14.02 36.80
CA ARG A 35 29.72 12.56 36.80
C ARG A 35 31.04 11.82 37.00
N ARG A 36 32.09 12.21 36.25
CA ARG A 36 33.42 11.61 36.36
C ARG A 36 34.04 11.87 37.74
N GLY A 37 33.91 13.08 38.26
CA GLY A 37 34.39 13.44 39.59
C GLY A 37 33.69 12.65 40.71
N LEU A 38 32.35 12.59 40.67
CA LEU A 38 31.56 11.82 41.63
C LEU A 38 31.89 10.33 41.60
N TYR A 39 32.06 9.76 40.40
CA TYR A 39 32.47 8.37 40.22
C TYR A 39 33.86 8.11 40.84
N ARG A 40 34.85 8.95 40.54
CA ARG A 40 36.21 8.83 41.12
C ARG A 40 36.19 8.92 42.64
N LEU A 41 35.46 9.88 43.20
CA LEU A 41 35.35 10.07 44.66
C LEU A 41 34.68 8.86 45.33
N ARG A 42 33.59 8.33 44.75
CA ARG A 42 32.92 7.12 45.26
C ARG A 42 33.81 5.88 45.19
N GLN A 43 34.58 5.71 44.10
CA GLN A 43 35.55 4.63 43.99
C GLN A 43 36.63 4.75 45.06
N HIS A 44 37.21 5.94 45.24
CA HIS A 44 38.23 6.15 46.26
C HIS A 44 37.70 5.90 47.68
N LEU A 45 36.49 6.38 47.99
CA LEU A 45 35.82 6.09 49.26
C LEU A 45 35.61 4.60 49.49
N ARG A 46 35.24 3.85 48.46
CA ARG A 46 35.07 2.39 48.52
C ARG A 46 36.40 1.68 48.75
N SER A 47 37.44 2.03 48.00
CA SER A 47 38.78 1.45 48.15
C SER A 47 39.36 1.70 49.54
N GLN A 48 39.22 2.92 50.08
CA GLN A 48 39.68 3.25 51.44
C GLN A 48 38.89 2.49 52.51
N THR A 49 37.57 2.38 52.36
CA THR A 49 36.76 1.56 53.28
C THR A 49 37.16 0.10 53.24
N LEU A 50 37.36 -0.48 52.04
CA LEU A 50 37.82 -1.87 51.90
C LEU A 50 39.21 -2.07 52.51
N ALA A 51 40.15 -1.16 52.27
CA ALA A 51 41.49 -1.23 52.86
C ALA A 51 41.45 -1.20 54.40
N ALA A 52 40.60 -0.34 54.98
CA ALA A 52 40.40 -0.30 56.43
C ALA A 52 39.72 -1.57 56.97
N CYS A 53 38.74 -2.14 56.26
CA CYS A 53 38.14 -3.43 56.61
C CYS A 53 39.15 -4.58 56.57
N PHE A 54 39.98 -4.66 55.52
CA PHE A 54 41.02 -5.70 55.41
C PHE A 54 42.10 -5.54 56.49
N LYS A 55 42.47 -4.30 56.84
CA LYS A 55 43.39 -4.03 57.95
C LYS A 55 42.80 -4.46 59.29
N ALA A 56 41.52 -4.14 59.53
CA ALA A 56 40.81 -4.55 60.74
C ALA A 56 40.72 -6.08 60.86
N TRP A 57 40.42 -6.78 59.76
CA TRP A 57 40.43 -8.24 59.70
C TRP A 57 41.84 -8.79 60.01
N ARG A 58 42.88 -8.29 59.34
CA ARG A 58 44.26 -8.75 59.54
C ARG A 58 44.76 -8.55 60.98
N CYS A 59 44.38 -7.46 61.63
CA CYS A 59 44.85 -7.10 62.97
C CYS A 59 43.92 -7.56 64.11
N GLY A 60 42.76 -8.15 63.81
CA GLY A 60 41.78 -8.58 64.82
C GLY A 60 41.13 -7.44 65.63
N SER A 61 41.31 -6.18 65.22
CA SER A 61 40.75 -5.00 65.89
C SER A 61 40.04 -4.07 64.90
N GLY A 62 38.86 -3.58 65.29
CA GLY A 62 38.04 -2.63 64.52
C GLY A 62 38.53 -1.18 64.56
N ASP A 63 39.56 -0.85 65.35
CA ASP A 63 39.93 0.55 65.64
C ASP A 63 40.32 1.34 64.39
N GLY A 64 41.01 0.71 63.43
CA GLY A 64 41.38 1.35 62.17
C GLY A 64 40.18 1.71 61.29
N LEU A 65 39.14 0.88 61.27
CA LEU A 65 37.90 1.17 60.55
C LEU A 65 37.09 2.26 61.26
N ALA A 66 37.00 2.19 62.59
CA ALA A 66 36.31 3.20 63.39
C ALA A 66 37.00 4.58 63.28
N ALA A 67 38.33 4.62 63.25
CA ALA A 67 39.11 5.84 63.02
C ALA A 67 38.87 6.43 61.62
N LEU A 68 38.86 5.61 60.56
CA LEU A 68 38.53 6.08 59.21
C LEU A 68 37.10 6.64 59.13
N LEU A 69 36.12 5.94 59.69
CA LEU A 69 34.72 6.36 59.69
C LEU A 69 34.51 7.68 60.45
N ARG A 70 35.29 7.92 61.51
CA ARG A 70 35.25 9.18 62.28
C ARG A 70 36.16 10.28 61.73
N SER A 71 37.03 9.96 60.76
CA SER A 71 38.03 10.91 60.26
C SER A 71 37.39 12.17 59.65
N PRO A 72 38.01 13.36 59.82
CA PRO A 72 37.56 14.60 59.18
C PRO A 72 37.47 14.45 57.66
N TRP A 73 38.47 13.80 57.07
CA TRP A 73 38.52 13.51 55.64
C TRP A 73 37.29 12.71 55.14
N ARG A 74 36.84 11.69 55.89
CA ARG A 74 35.66 10.91 55.50
C ARG A 74 34.38 11.74 55.53
N LYS A 75 34.23 12.61 56.53
CA LYS A 75 33.09 13.53 56.64
C LYS A 75 33.09 14.56 55.51
N GLU A 76 34.24 15.14 55.19
CA GLU A 76 34.41 16.04 54.05
C GLU A 76 34.10 15.35 52.72
N ALA A 77 34.60 14.13 52.52
CA ALA A 77 34.36 13.37 51.30
C ALA A 77 32.88 12.97 51.15
N GLN A 78 32.18 12.63 52.24
CA GLN A 78 30.72 12.40 52.21
C GLN A 78 29.95 13.68 51.87
N THR A 79 30.37 14.82 52.42
CA THR A 79 29.79 16.14 52.12
C THR A 79 30.02 16.50 50.65
N ALA A 80 31.22 16.27 50.13
CA ALA A 80 31.55 16.47 48.72
C ALA A 80 30.72 15.55 47.81
N VAL A 81 30.50 14.27 48.19
CA VAL A 81 29.59 13.36 47.45
C VAL A 81 28.17 13.93 47.40
N ALA A 82 27.63 14.43 48.51
CA ALA A 82 26.30 15.02 48.56
C ALA A 82 26.22 16.28 47.67
N GLN A 83 27.20 17.19 47.80
CA GLN A 83 27.25 18.43 47.04
C GLN A 83 27.42 18.20 45.53
N MET A 84 28.29 17.27 45.14
CA MET A 84 28.46 16.88 43.73
C MET A 84 27.21 16.19 43.18
N SER A 85 26.52 15.39 43.98
CA SER A 85 25.26 14.74 43.58
C SER A 85 24.16 15.77 43.36
N TRP A 86 24.01 16.74 44.25
CA TRP A 86 23.05 17.84 44.11
C TRP A 86 23.36 18.72 42.89
N ASN A 87 24.63 19.11 42.71
CA ASN A 87 25.07 19.87 41.53
C ASN A 87 24.83 19.11 40.22
N LEU A 88 25.06 17.81 40.22
CA LEU A 88 24.82 16.94 39.07
C LEU A 88 23.33 16.89 38.73
N GLU A 89 22.46 16.79 39.72
CA GLU A 89 21.02 16.82 39.51
C GLU A 89 20.56 18.17 38.93
N ARG A 90 20.96 19.29 39.55
CA ARG A 90 20.60 20.63 39.11
C ARG A 90 21.09 20.94 37.69
N ARG A 91 22.37 20.70 37.41
CA ARG A 91 22.94 20.91 36.06
C ARG A 91 22.39 19.89 35.06
N GLY A 92 22.06 18.68 35.50
CA GLY A 92 21.39 17.67 34.67
C GLY A 92 19.99 18.09 34.25
N GLN A 93 19.20 18.69 35.15
CA GLN A 93 17.89 19.27 34.82
C GLN A 93 18.03 20.46 33.87
N ALA A 94 18.99 21.38 34.13
CA ALA A 94 19.28 22.51 33.25
C ALA A 94 19.69 22.06 31.84
N LEU A 95 20.56 21.05 31.73
CA LEU A 95 20.96 20.45 30.46
C LEU A 95 19.76 19.84 29.72
N LYS A 96 18.88 19.11 30.43
CA LYS A 96 17.65 18.55 29.82
C LYS A 96 16.76 19.67 29.27
N LYS A 97 16.62 20.79 29.99
CA LYS A 97 15.83 21.96 29.55
C LYS A 97 16.48 22.63 28.32
N ALA A 98 17.79 22.87 28.36
CA ALA A 98 18.54 23.48 27.26
C ALA A 98 18.53 22.62 26.00
N CYS A 99 18.76 21.30 26.10
CA CYS A 99 18.63 20.38 24.97
C CYS A 99 17.22 20.34 24.37
N ARG A 100 16.17 20.54 25.18
CA ARG A 100 14.79 20.66 24.67
C ARG A 100 14.62 21.97 23.90
N ALA A 101 15.11 23.09 24.43
CA ALA A 101 15.07 24.39 23.77
C ALA A 101 15.82 24.36 22.43
N ASP A 102 17.09 23.91 22.40
CA ASP A 102 17.89 23.80 21.17
C ASP A 102 17.19 22.95 20.10
N ARG A 103 16.56 21.84 20.52
CA ARG A 103 15.80 20.97 19.62
C ARG A 103 14.56 21.70 19.08
N ASP A 104 13.83 22.38 19.93
CA ASP A 104 12.61 23.08 19.56
C ASP A 104 12.93 24.27 18.63
N ASP A 105 14.07 24.95 18.84
CA ASP A 105 14.59 26.00 17.96
C ASP A 105 15.03 25.45 16.60
N TYR A 106 15.77 24.34 16.57
CA TYR A 106 16.14 23.67 15.32
C TYR A 106 14.91 23.20 14.52
N LEU A 107 13.92 22.60 15.19
CA LEU A 107 12.67 22.19 14.55
C LEU A 107 11.85 23.42 14.11
N GLY A 108 11.91 24.51 14.87
CA GLY A 108 11.36 25.81 14.51
C GLY A 108 11.95 26.34 13.20
N ALA A 109 13.28 26.46 13.12
CA ALA A 109 13.98 26.92 11.91
C ALA A 109 13.75 26.00 10.69
N LEU A 110 13.54 24.70 10.89
CA LEU A 110 13.12 23.79 9.82
C LEU A 110 11.68 24.07 9.37
N ALA A 111 10.76 24.34 10.30
CA ALA A 111 9.40 24.72 9.97
C ALA A 111 9.35 26.05 9.22
N ASP A 112 10.15 27.03 9.64
CA ASP A 112 10.23 28.35 9.01
C ASP A 112 10.78 28.24 7.58
N ARG A 113 11.84 27.44 7.36
CA ARG A 113 12.31 27.09 6.00
C ARG A 113 11.29 26.30 5.19
N ALA A 114 10.53 25.42 5.83
CA ALA A 114 9.47 24.70 5.14
C ALA A 114 8.30 25.65 4.77
N GLN A 115 8.07 26.71 5.53
CA GLN A 115 7.06 27.74 5.24
C GLN A 115 7.53 28.68 4.11
N GLN A 116 8.77 29.17 4.16
CA GLN A 116 9.29 30.19 3.25
C GLN A 116 9.95 29.62 1.99
N GLY A 117 10.53 28.41 2.06
CA GLY A 117 11.35 27.86 0.99
C GLY A 117 10.57 27.50 -0.28
N HIS A 118 11.25 27.63 -1.42
CA HIS A 118 10.76 27.17 -2.72
C HIS A 118 11.13 25.69 -2.95
N GLU A 119 10.17 24.94 -3.51
CA GLU A 119 10.23 23.53 -3.93
C GLU A 119 11.26 22.64 -3.21
N ALA A 120 12.50 22.57 -3.73
CA ALA A 120 13.52 21.63 -3.28
C ALA A 120 14.05 21.91 -1.86
N GLU A 121 14.13 23.18 -1.45
CA GLU A 121 14.56 23.52 -0.09
C GLU A 121 13.48 23.20 0.93
N ALA A 122 12.22 23.60 0.64
CA ALA A 122 11.09 23.27 1.48
C ALA A 122 10.90 21.76 1.64
N TYR A 123 11.05 20.98 0.56
CA TYR A 123 10.98 19.53 0.63
C TYR A 123 12.09 18.92 1.50
N ARG A 124 13.34 19.43 1.39
CA ARG A 124 14.45 18.98 2.25
C ARG A 124 14.22 19.34 3.71
N ALA A 125 13.77 20.55 4.00
CA ALA A 125 13.44 21.01 5.35
C ALA A 125 12.30 20.15 5.94
N LEU A 126 11.23 19.92 5.17
CA LEU A 126 10.10 19.07 5.55
C LEU A 126 10.51 17.62 5.79
N SER A 127 11.37 17.06 4.93
CA SER A 127 11.89 15.69 5.08
C SER A 127 12.70 15.53 6.36
N ARG A 128 13.50 16.54 6.72
CA ARG A 128 14.23 16.60 8.00
C ARG A 128 13.28 16.78 9.18
N LEU A 129 12.28 17.65 9.06
CA LEU A 129 11.26 17.92 10.09
C LEU A 129 10.45 16.65 10.42
N MET A 130 10.01 15.91 9.40
CA MET A 130 9.32 14.62 9.55
C MET A 130 10.26 13.49 9.99
N GLY A 131 11.58 13.69 9.99
CA GLY A 131 12.56 12.64 10.34
C GLY A 131 12.63 11.52 9.30
N ARG A 132 12.28 11.78 8.03
CA ARG A 132 12.37 10.79 6.94
C ARG A 132 13.80 10.46 6.56
N VAL A 133 14.74 11.38 6.80
CA VAL A 133 16.16 11.05 6.87
C VAL A 133 16.40 10.38 8.22
N ARG A 134 15.96 9.13 8.36
CA ARG A 134 16.41 8.28 9.45
C ARG A 134 17.90 8.06 9.21
N LYS A 135 18.75 8.81 9.92
CA LYS A 135 20.08 8.29 10.21
C LYS A 135 19.82 6.89 10.80
N LYS A 136 20.38 5.84 10.19
CA LYS A 136 20.35 4.50 10.80
C LYS A 136 20.68 4.74 12.28
N PRO A 137 19.82 4.34 13.23
CA PRO A 137 20.22 4.30 14.63
C PRO A 137 21.58 3.64 14.64
N PHE A 138 22.54 4.19 15.39
CA PHE A 138 23.80 3.50 15.59
C PHE A 138 23.45 2.11 16.14
N ALA A 139 23.49 1.12 15.28
CA ALA A 139 23.37 -0.27 15.61
C ALA A 139 24.82 -0.75 15.59
N PRO A 140 25.34 -1.28 16.71
CA PRO A 140 26.60 -2.01 16.64
C PRO A 140 26.48 -3.04 15.50
N ALA A 141 27.58 -3.31 14.79
CA ALA A 141 27.60 -4.39 13.80
C ALA A 141 27.18 -5.67 14.53
N VAL A 142 25.92 -6.05 14.39
CA VAL A 142 25.36 -7.23 15.05
C VAL A 142 26.06 -8.43 14.44
N LEU A 143 26.34 -9.44 15.26
CA LEU A 143 26.90 -10.72 14.81
C LEU A 143 26.14 -11.21 13.56
N PRO A 144 26.83 -11.85 12.60
CA PRO A 144 26.26 -12.21 11.31
C PRO A 144 25.02 -13.13 11.42
N THR A 145 23.83 -12.55 11.52
CA THR A 145 22.56 -13.27 11.58
C THR A 145 22.07 -13.60 10.17
N LEU A 146 22.75 -14.54 9.50
CA LEU A 146 22.28 -15.09 8.23
C LEU A 146 22.35 -16.61 8.27
N ARG A 147 21.29 -17.27 7.85
CA ARG A 147 21.22 -18.73 7.83
C ARG A 147 21.90 -19.31 6.59
N LYS A 148 22.80 -20.26 6.81
CA LYS A 148 23.38 -21.14 5.80
C LYS A 148 22.31 -22.09 5.23
N ALA A 149 22.64 -22.79 4.16
CA ALA A 149 21.70 -23.71 3.50
C ALA A 149 21.34 -24.94 4.37
N ASP A 150 22.24 -25.32 5.27
CA ASP A 150 22.09 -26.42 6.23
C ASP A 150 21.25 -26.04 7.49
N GLY A 151 20.78 -24.79 7.57
CA GLY A 151 20.01 -24.28 8.70
C GLY A 151 20.84 -23.66 9.84
N THR A 152 22.17 -23.74 9.78
CA THR A 152 23.07 -23.10 10.75
C THR A 152 23.24 -21.60 10.48
N LEU A 153 23.78 -20.83 11.44
CA LEU A 153 24.05 -19.40 11.25
C LEU A 153 25.48 -19.16 10.76
N CYS A 154 25.67 -18.11 9.96
CA CYS A 154 26.99 -17.62 9.60
C CYS A 154 27.70 -17.08 10.85
N SER A 155 28.98 -17.39 11.00
CA SER A 155 29.80 -17.01 12.15
C SER A 155 30.66 -15.78 11.85
N THR A 156 30.98 -15.52 10.58
CA THR A 156 31.84 -14.41 10.16
C THR A 156 31.20 -13.51 9.08
N PRO A 157 31.64 -12.24 8.95
CA PRO A 157 31.22 -11.37 7.86
C PRO A 157 31.53 -11.95 6.46
N GLU A 158 32.64 -12.66 6.32
CA GLU A 158 33.07 -13.30 5.08
C GLU A 158 32.10 -14.42 4.70
N GLU A 159 31.69 -15.26 5.65
CA GLU A 159 30.67 -16.29 5.43
C GLU A 159 29.32 -15.68 5.01
N VAL A 160 28.96 -14.51 5.53
CA VAL A 160 27.76 -13.80 5.11
C VAL A 160 27.87 -13.35 3.66
N VAL A 161 28.99 -12.74 3.28
CA VAL A 161 29.23 -12.31 1.89
C VAL A 161 29.21 -13.52 0.95
N GLN A 162 29.90 -14.61 1.32
CA GLN A 162 29.88 -15.87 0.59
C GLN A 162 28.47 -16.39 0.40
N ARG A 163 27.65 -16.43 1.46
CA ARG A 163 26.28 -16.93 1.41
C ARG A 163 25.40 -16.10 0.47
N TRP A 164 25.56 -14.77 0.47
CA TRP A 164 24.89 -13.90 -0.49
C TRP A 164 25.36 -14.12 -1.92
N ARG A 165 26.68 -14.23 -2.12
CA ARG A 165 27.26 -14.50 -3.42
C ARG A 165 26.70 -15.80 -3.98
N SER A 166 26.78 -16.91 -3.23
CA SER A 166 26.19 -18.19 -3.62
C SER A 166 24.69 -18.07 -3.92
N HIS A 167 23.91 -17.34 -3.10
CA HIS A 167 22.48 -17.16 -3.35
C HIS A 167 22.17 -16.45 -4.69
N PHE A 168 22.84 -15.34 -4.99
CA PHE A 168 22.61 -14.60 -6.23
C PHE A 168 23.27 -15.27 -7.44
N SER A 169 24.40 -15.95 -7.26
CA SER A 169 25.00 -16.83 -8.27
C SER A 169 24.02 -17.92 -8.69
N THR A 170 23.34 -18.60 -7.75
CA THR A 170 22.32 -19.60 -8.13
C THR A 170 21.19 -19.02 -8.98
N LEU A 171 20.79 -17.76 -8.73
CA LEU A 171 19.69 -17.13 -9.46
C LEU A 171 20.07 -16.77 -10.90
N GLU A 172 21.27 -16.21 -11.11
CA GLU A 172 21.76 -15.76 -12.42
C GLU A 172 22.66 -16.77 -13.16
N ALA A 173 22.69 -18.04 -12.71
CA ALA A 173 23.63 -19.06 -13.18
C ALA A 173 25.08 -18.51 -13.18
N GLY A 174 25.51 -18.06 -12.01
CA GLY A 174 26.75 -17.34 -11.81
C GLY A 174 27.92 -18.27 -11.50
N GLN A 175 29.05 -18.05 -12.18
CA GLN A 175 30.31 -18.77 -11.98
C GLN A 175 31.42 -17.80 -11.53
N PRO A 176 32.30 -18.19 -10.60
CA PRO A 176 33.46 -17.37 -10.23
C PRO A 176 34.30 -17.01 -11.47
N ALA A 177 34.75 -15.76 -11.55
CA ALA A 177 35.51 -15.26 -12.70
C ALA A 177 36.66 -14.34 -12.25
N THR A 178 37.63 -14.16 -13.13
CA THR A 178 38.70 -13.16 -12.98
C THR A 178 38.54 -12.08 -14.06
N PRO A 179 39.16 -10.90 -13.91
CA PRO A 179 39.15 -9.90 -14.97
C PRO A 179 39.63 -10.43 -16.33
N GLU A 180 40.63 -11.31 -16.34
CA GLU A 180 41.19 -11.93 -17.53
C GLU A 180 40.19 -12.88 -18.20
N THR A 181 39.49 -13.72 -17.43
CA THR A 181 38.47 -14.62 -17.98
C THR A 181 37.24 -13.88 -18.49
N LEU A 182 36.84 -12.79 -17.83
CA LEU A 182 35.79 -11.90 -18.32
C LEU A 182 36.20 -11.18 -19.61
N LEU A 183 37.45 -10.71 -19.70
CA LEU A 183 37.96 -10.09 -20.91
C LEU A 183 37.99 -11.09 -22.07
N ALA A 184 38.55 -12.27 -21.85
CA ALA A 184 38.62 -13.33 -22.86
C ALA A 184 37.23 -13.76 -23.35
N SER A 185 36.26 -13.92 -22.43
CA SER A 185 34.88 -14.26 -22.79
C SER A 185 34.11 -13.10 -23.44
N SER A 186 34.53 -11.85 -23.25
CA SER A 186 33.90 -10.69 -23.90
C SER A 186 34.37 -10.46 -25.34
N GLN A 187 35.46 -11.12 -25.77
CA GLN A 187 35.95 -11.01 -27.14
C GLN A 187 34.97 -11.70 -28.08
N ARG A 188 34.54 -10.97 -29.11
CA ARG A 188 33.62 -11.50 -30.10
C ARG A 188 34.34 -12.54 -30.97
N LYS A 189 33.65 -13.67 -31.19
CA LYS A 189 34.11 -14.76 -32.07
C LYS A 189 33.44 -14.76 -33.45
N THR A 190 32.31 -14.07 -33.59
CA THR A 190 31.49 -14.03 -34.81
C THR A 190 31.58 -12.69 -35.56
N PRO A 191 31.28 -12.64 -36.87
CA PRO A 191 31.27 -11.37 -37.61
C PRO A 191 30.17 -10.43 -37.12
N TRP A 192 30.48 -9.15 -36.89
CA TRP A 192 29.50 -8.14 -36.51
C TRP A 192 28.60 -7.74 -37.69
N LYS A 193 27.28 -7.82 -37.50
CA LYS A 193 26.31 -7.23 -38.43
C LYS A 193 25.99 -5.82 -37.94
N GLY A 194 26.72 -4.85 -38.47
CA GLY A 194 26.57 -3.43 -38.11
C GLY A 194 25.25 -2.80 -38.56
N PRO A 195 25.06 -1.50 -38.24
CA PRO A 195 23.86 -0.77 -38.63
C PRO A 195 23.72 -0.72 -40.16
N GLU A 196 22.48 -0.81 -40.64
CA GLU A 196 22.18 -0.79 -42.08
C GLU A 196 22.43 0.59 -42.70
N CYS A 197 22.20 1.67 -41.92
CA CYS A 197 22.47 3.03 -42.35
C CYS A 197 23.01 3.91 -41.23
N VAL A 198 23.63 5.04 -41.59
CA VAL A 198 24.16 6.02 -40.62
C VAL A 198 23.05 6.63 -39.76
N GLY A 199 21.83 6.74 -40.28
CA GLY A 199 20.67 7.24 -39.54
C GLY A 199 20.25 6.34 -38.36
N ASP A 200 20.74 5.10 -38.32
CA ASP A 200 20.50 4.21 -37.19
C ASP A 200 21.40 4.49 -35.98
N LEU A 201 22.52 5.16 -36.21
CA LEU A 201 23.47 5.47 -35.16
C LEU A 201 22.93 6.57 -34.25
N PRO A 202 23.14 6.44 -32.93
CA PRO A 202 22.79 7.50 -32.02
C PRO A 202 23.66 8.74 -32.23
N THR A 203 23.07 9.90 -31.98
CA THR A 203 23.73 11.20 -32.09
C THR A 203 24.41 11.61 -30.78
N LEU A 204 25.43 12.46 -30.88
CA LEU A 204 26.05 13.08 -29.71
C LEU A 204 25.01 13.85 -28.87
N SER A 205 24.04 14.49 -29.52
CA SER A 205 22.98 15.27 -28.87
C SER A 205 22.07 14.41 -28.01
N GLU A 206 21.68 13.22 -28.46
CA GLU A 206 20.86 12.28 -27.67
C GLU A 206 21.59 11.83 -26.40
N LEU A 207 22.90 11.58 -26.50
CA LEU A 207 23.74 11.24 -25.36
C LEU A 207 23.89 12.42 -24.38
N GLN A 208 24.11 13.63 -24.90
CA GLN A 208 24.18 14.85 -24.09
C GLN A 208 22.87 15.11 -23.34
N ILE A 209 21.72 15.01 -24.02
CA ILE A 209 20.39 15.14 -23.40
C ILE A 209 20.20 14.09 -22.31
N THR A 210 20.66 12.86 -22.57
CA THR A 210 20.58 11.77 -21.59
C THR A 210 21.32 12.10 -20.29
N PHE A 211 22.51 12.69 -20.37
CA PHE A 211 23.25 13.17 -19.20
C PHE A 211 22.59 14.39 -18.54
N ALA A 212 22.14 15.37 -19.33
CA ALA A 212 21.49 16.58 -18.83
C ALA A 212 20.16 16.30 -18.10
N CYS A 213 19.50 15.20 -18.44
CA CYS A 213 18.26 14.75 -17.80
C CYS A 213 18.47 13.66 -16.73
N ALA A 214 19.72 13.38 -16.32
CA ALA A 214 19.99 12.37 -15.31
C ALA A 214 19.41 12.77 -13.92
N PRO A 215 18.83 11.83 -13.17
CA PRO A 215 18.25 12.15 -11.86
C PRO A 215 19.33 12.40 -10.79
N ARG A 216 19.18 13.47 -10.00
CA ARG A 216 20.07 13.80 -8.85
C ARG A 216 19.91 12.81 -7.69
N GLY A 217 20.98 12.62 -6.92
CA GLY A 217 21.01 11.87 -5.66
C GLY A 217 20.83 10.37 -5.82
N LYS A 218 21.16 9.80 -6.98
CA LYS A 218 21.20 8.35 -7.21
C LYS A 218 22.57 7.79 -6.87
N SER A 219 22.62 6.54 -6.42
CA SER A 219 23.88 5.83 -6.15
C SER A 219 24.65 5.58 -7.44
N ALA A 220 25.97 5.80 -7.39
CA ALA A 220 26.90 5.46 -8.46
C ALA A 220 27.12 3.95 -8.59
N GLY A 221 27.67 3.52 -9.73
CA GLY A 221 28.12 2.15 -9.97
C GLY A 221 29.50 1.88 -9.37
N PRO A 222 30.15 0.76 -9.76
CA PRO A 222 31.48 0.39 -9.26
C PRO A 222 32.58 1.40 -9.62
N ASP A 223 32.37 2.20 -10.67
CA ASP A 223 33.26 3.28 -11.12
C ASP A 223 33.24 4.53 -10.22
N GLY A 224 32.27 4.63 -9.30
CA GLY A 224 32.10 5.78 -8.42
C GLY A 224 31.63 7.06 -9.13
N ILE A 225 31.26 6.99 -10.42
CA ILE A 225 30.87 8.17 -11.21
C ILE A 225 29.40 8.54 -10.95
N PRO A 226 29.10 9.71 -10.35
CA PRO A 226 27.73 10.10 -10.02
C PRO A 226 27.02 10.77 -11.19
N ASN A 227 25.68 10.76 -11.17
CA ASN A 227 24.85 11.46 -12.15
C ASN A 227 25.10 12.98 -12.18
N GLU A 228 25.50 13.55 -11.03
CA GLU A 228 25.80 14.97 -10.89
C GLU A 228 26.91 15.46 -11.83
N LEU A 229 27.86 14.59 -12.21
CA LEU A 229 28.89 14.95 -13.17
C LEU A 229 28.27 15.24 -14.55
N GLY A 230 27.36 14.36 -15.01
CA GLY A 230 26.63 14.55 -16.25
C GLY A 230 25.68 15.76 -16.23
N LEU A 231 25.18 16.14 -15.05
CA LEU A 231 24.36 17.36 -14.89
C LEU A 231 25.20 18.65 -14.90
N ALA A 232 26.42 18.60 -14.36
CA ALA A 232 27.30 19.75 -14.30
C ALA A 232 28.00 20.03 -15.64
N CYS A 233 28.38 18.98 -16.38
CA CYS A 233 29.12 19.10 -17.64
C CYS A 233 28.62 18.10 -18.71
N PRO A 234 27.33 18.16 -19.11
CA PRO A 234 26.71 17.16 -19.99
C PRO A 234 27.40 17.03 -21.35
N GLN A 235 27.80 18.16 -21.95
CA GLN A 235 28.47 18.17 -23.25
C GLN A 235 29.84 17.47 -23.17
N ARG A 236 30.69 17.89 -22.21
CA ARG A 236 32.04 17.35 -22.09
C ARG A 236 32.04 15.86 -21.80
N LEU A 237 31.11 15.40 -20.96
CA LEU A 237 30.96 13.98 -20.68
C LEU A 237 30.46 13.21 -21.92
N ALA A 238 29.53 13.78 -22.69
CA ALA A 238 29.08 13.18 -23.94
C ALA A 238 30.22 13.05 -24.96
N GLU A 239 31.05 14.08 -25.16
CA GLU A 239 32.22 14.03 -26.05
C GLU A 239 33.20 12.90 -25.69
N LEU A 240 33.39 12.62 -24.40
CA LEU A 240 34.27 11.55 -23.93
C LEU A 240 33.67 10.15 -24.11
N VAL A 241 32.35 10.02 -23.95
CA VAL A 241 31.65 8.72 -23.95
C VAL A 241 31.18 8.34 -25.36
N TYR A 242 30.93 9.31 -26.23
CA TYR A 242 30.41 9.09 -27.58
C TYR A 242 31.29 8.16 -28.44
N PRO A 243 32.64 8.25 -28.41
CA PRO A 243 33.47 7.29 -29.12
C PRO A 243 33.28 5.83 -28.65
N LEU A 244 32.99 5.62 -27.36
CA LEU A 244 32.69 4.28 -26.83
C LEU A 244 31.34 3.79 -27.31
N LEU A 245 30.32 4.68 -27.32
CA LEU A 245 29.01 4.38 -27.87
C LEU A 245 29.10 3.99 -29.36
N LEU A 246 29.86 4.74 -30.16
CA LEU A 246 30.06 4.44 -31.58
C LEU A 246 30.84 3.14 -31.79
N LYS A 247 31.86 2.84 -30.98
CA LYS A 247 32.56 1.54 -31.03
C LYS A 247 31.60 0.39 -30.76
N LEU A 248 30.73 0.50 -29.75
CA LEU A 248 29.68 -0.48 -29.54
C LEU A 248 28.74 -0.57 -30.75
N CYS A 249 28.30 0.55 -31.32
CA CYS A 249 27.37 0.50 -32.45
C CYS A 249 27.99 -0.10 -33.73
N VAL A 250 29.25 0.23 -34.03
CA VAL A 250 29.89 -0.08 -35.31
C VAL A 250 30.75 -1.33 -35.25
N ARG A 251 31.32 -1.66 -34.09
CA ARG A 251 32.13 -2.88 -33.88
C ARG A 251 31.41 -3.93 -33.06
N GLY A 252 30.35 -3.55 -32.34
CA GLY A 252 29.61 -4.42 -31.43
C GLY A 252 30.42 -4.87 -30.23
N GLU A 253 31.33 -4.07 -29.73
CA GLU A 253 32.11 -4.43 -28.54
C GLU A 253 31.73 -3.49 -27.39
N GLU A 254 30.95 -3.97 -26.42
CA GLU A 254 30.73 -3.24 -25.18
C GLU A 254 31.94 -3.42 -24.27
N ALA A 255 32.49 -2.32 -23.75
CA ALA A 255 33.59 -2.39 -22.79
C ALA A 255 33.22 -3.25 -21.58
N VAL A 256 34.07 -4.23 -21.23
CA VAL A 256 33.78 -5.23 -20.19
C VAL A 256 33.37 -4.62 -18.85
N GLY A 257 33.94 -3.47 -18.47
CA GLY A 257 33.59 -2.74 -17.25
C GLY A 257 32.16 -2.17 -17.23
N LEU A 258 31.52 -2.03 -18.41
CA LEU A 258 30.14 -1.56 -18.57
C LEU A 258 29.12 -2.71 -18.66
N LYS A 259 29.58 -3.96 -18.88
CA LYS A 259 28.73 -5.15 -18.98
C LYS A 259 28.17 -5.63 -17.64
N GLY A 260 28.75 -5.19 -16.52
CA GLY A 260 28.40 -5.64 -15.16
C GLY A 260 28.40 -4.53 -14.11
N GLY A 261 28.18 -4.91 -12.84
CA GLY A 261 28.13 -3.94 -11.74
C GLY A 261 28.04 -4.56 -10.36
N THR A 262 27.84 -3.71 -9.35
CA THR A 262 27.80 -4.15 -7.96
C THR A 262 26.38 -4.47 -7.48
N LEU A 263 26.16 -5.66 -6.94
CA LEU A 263 24.88 -6.04 -6.32
C LEU A 263 24.77 -5.49 -4.90
N VAL A 264 23.66 -4.79 -4.65
CA VAL A 264 23.26 -4.32 -3.32
C VAL A 264 22.01 -5.04 -2.87
N ARG A 265 22.07 -5.64 -1.67
CA ARG A 265 20.93 -6.32 -1.03
C ARG A 265 19.95 -5.33 -0.40
N LEU A 266 18.67 -5.55 -0.66
CA LEU A 266 17.56 -4.81 -0.06
C LEU A 266 16.56 -5.77 0.56
N TYR A 267 16.19 -5.54 1.81
CA TYR A 267 15.14 -6.29 2.47
C TYR A 267 13.78 -5.99 1.80
N LYS A 268 13.01 -7.05 1.48
CA LYS A 268 11.69 -6.93 0.82
C LYS A 268 10.62 -6.31 1.73
N GLY A 269 10.93 -6.02 3.00
CA GLY A 269 9.97 -5.51 3.99
C GLY A 269 9.08 -6.60 4.59
N ARG A 270 9.37 -7.87 4.30
CA ARG A 270 8.63 -9.07 4.73
C ARG A 270 9.56 -10.28 4.80
N GLY A 271 9.21 -11.28 5.61
CA GLY A 271 10.00 -12.49 5.84
C GLY A 271 11.11 -12.29 6.88
N ALA A 272 11.80 -13.36 7.25
CA ALA A 272 12.84 -13.29 8.28
C ALA A 272 14.09 -12.57 7.77
N HIS A 273 14.74 -11.77 8.63
CA HIS A 273 15.93 -10.98 8.26
C HIS A 273 17.18 -11.84 8.05
N ASP A 274 17.21 -13.05 8.62
CA ASP A 274 18.27 -14.05 8.50
C ASP A 274 18.11 -14.96 7.28
N GLU A 275 17.09 -14.75 6.45
CA GLU A 275 16.84 -15.52 5.23
C GLU A 275 17.18 -14.74 3.96
N CYS A 276 17.92 -15.38 3.05
CA CYS A 276 18.29 -14.79 1.77
C CYS A 276 17.07 -14.45 0.89
N GLY A 277 16.06 -15.34 0.87
CA GLY A 277 14.84 -15.17 0.07
C GLY A 277 14.00 -13.95 0.45
N SER A 278 14.14 -13.44 1.68
CA SER A 278 13.50 -12.21 2.18
C SER A 278 14.15 -10.93 1.63
N HIS A 279 15.21 -11.05 0.84
CA HIS A 279 15.94 -9.95 0.25
C HIS A 279 15.87 -10.01 -1.28
N ARG A 280 16.10 -8.86 -1.91
CA ARG A 280 16.31 -8.74 -3.36
C ARG A 280 17.66 -8.07 -3.60
N ALA A 281 18.38 -8.47 -4.64
CA ALA A 281 19.48 -7.68 -5.14
C ALA A 281 18.95 -6.53 -6.01
N ILE A 282 19.74 -5.47 -6.13
CA ILE A 282 19.66 -4.48 -7.20
C ILE A 282 21.08 -4.27 -7.72
N MET A 283 21.26 -4.31 -9.03
CA MET A 283 22.54 -4.06 -9.66
C MET A 283 22.77 -2.55 -9.81
N LEU A 284 23.89 -2.07 -9.27
CA LEU A 284 24.38 -0.71 -9.48
C LEU A 284 25.31 -0.72 -10.69
N LEU A 285 24.74 -0.48 -11.88
CA LEU A 285 25.52 -0.25 -13.10
C LEU A 285 26.16 1.14 -13.11
N SER A 286 27.28 1.27 -13.82
CA SER A 286 27.92 2.54 -14.17
C SER A 286 26.90 3.52 -14.75
N THR A 287 27.06 4.80 -14.40
CA THR A 287 26.28 5.89 -14.99
C THR A 287 26.48 5.98 -16.50
N LEU A 288 27.69 5.65 -16.98
CA LEU A 288 28.04 5.66 -18.40
C LEU A 288 27.31 4.53 -19.16
N ALA A 289 27.34 3.31 -18.61
CA ALA A 289 26.61 2.16 -19.17
C ALA A 289 25.10 2.46 -19.29
N LYS A 290 24.50 3.01 -18.22
CA LYS A 290 23.09 3.41 -18.22
C LYS A 290 22.77 4.44 -19.30
N ALA A 291 23.65 5.41 -19.53
CA ALA A 291 23.46 6.42 -20.56
C ALA A 291 23.53 5.80 -21.97
N ILE A 292 24.54 4.96 -22.24
CA ILE A 292 24.70 4.22 -23.50
C ILE A 292 23.47 3.35 -23.77
N HIS A 293 23.06 2.50 -22.82
CA HIS A 293 21.89 1.63 -22.97
C HIS A 293 20.62 2.45 -23.19
N LYS A 294 20.46 3.58 -22.49
CA LYS A 294 19.26 4.42 -22.61
C LYS A 294 19.15 5.10 -23.97
N VAL A 295 20.27 5.55 -24.53
CA VAL A 295 20.32 6.14 -25.88
C VAL A 295 19.96 5.09 -26.95
N LEU A 296 20.37 3.85 -26.76
CA LEU A 296 20.07 2.75 -27.69
C LEU A 296 18.67 2.14 -27.50
N ARG A 297 18.01 2.36 -26.35
CA ARG A 297 16.72 1.76 -25.99
C ARG A 297 15.60 1.93 -27.05
N PRO A 298 15.44 3.08 -27.75
CA PRO A 298 14.36 3.23 -28.73
C PRO A 298 14.31 2.11 -29.77
N LYS A 299 15.48 1.60 -30.21
CA LYS A 299 15.59 0.54 -31.22
C LYS A 299 14.87 -0.75 -30.83
N ILE A 300 14.90 -1.13 -29.56
CA ILE A 300 14.21 -2.32 -29.06
C ILE A 300 12.80 -2.02 -28.53
N ALA A 301 12.59 -0.82 -27.98
CA ALA A 301 11.30 -0.43 -27.42
C ALA A 301 10.19 -0.40 -28.49
N ASP A 302 10.50 0.06 -29.71
CA ASP A 302 9.55 0.11 -30.81
C ASP A 302 9.10 -1.29 -31.25
N ILE A 303 10.04 -2.23 -31.31
CA ILE A 303 9.76 -3.64 -31.62
C ILE A 303 8.82 -4.22 -30.57
N PHE A 304 9.16 -4.04 -29.29
CA PHE A 304 8.33 -4.50 -28.18
C PHE A 304 6.92 -3.91 -28.17
N VAL A 305 6.78 -2.60 -28.44
CA VAL A 305 5.47 -1.92 -28.46
C VAL A 305 4.59 -2.46 -29.59
N LYS A 306 5.18 -2.73 -30.76
CA LYS A 306 4.47 -3.24 -31.95
C LYS A 306 4.11 -4.73 -31.83
N SER A 307 4.98 -5.53 -31.22
CA SER A 307 4.85 -7.00 -31.20
C SER A 307 3.97 -7.54 -30.08
N THR A 308 4.00 -6.92 -28.91
CA THR A 308 3.35 -7.46 -27.72
C THR A 308 1.89 -7.03 -27.59
N SER A 309 1.07 -7.83 -26.90
CA SER A 309 -0.34 -7.53 -26.65
C SER A 309 -0.54 -6.09 -26.13
N LYS A 310 -1.65 -5.47 -26.52
CA LYS A 310 -2.01 -4.12 -26.04
C LYS A 310 -2.20 -4.07 -24.52
N LEU A 311 -2.45 -5.21 -23.87
CA LEU A 311 -2.56 -5.33 -22.41
C LEU A 311 -1.26 -5.74 -21.71
N GLN A 312 -0.17 -5.89 -22.45
CA GLN A 312 1.18 -5.85 -21.90
C GLN A 312 1.63 -4.40 -21.74
N LEU A 313 1.25 -3.81 -20.60
CA LEU A 313 1.31 -2.38 -20.32
C LEU A 313 2.70 -1.93 -19.82
N GLY A 314 3.39 -2.80 -19.08
CA GLY A 314 4.71 -2.48 -18.52
C GLY A 314 5.75 -2.21 -19.60
N GLY A 315 6.51 -1.12 -19.47
CA GLY A 315 7.55 -0.73 -20.44
C GLY A 315 7.05 0.06 -21.65
N LYS A 316 5.73 0.14 -21.89
CA LYS A 316 5.13 0.92 -22.99
C LYS A 316 4.95 2.41 -22.61
N PRO A 317 5.24 3.35 -23.52
CA PRO A 317 5.05 4.78 -23.27
C PRO A 317 3.56 5.11 -23.06
N GLY A 318 3.26 6.02 -22.13
CA GLY A 318 1.88 6.48 -21.85
C GLY A 318 1.02 5.50 -21.03
N CYS A 319 1.37 4.22 -20.96
CA CYS A 319 0.66 3.23 -20.17
C CYS A 319 0.91 3.40 -18.66
N SER A 320 -0.12 3.16 -17.84
CA SER A 320 -0.01 3.17 -16.38
C SER A 320 -0.51 1.89 -15.74
N VAL A 321 -0.02 1.62 -14.52
CA VAL A 321 -0.53 0.58 -13.63
C VAL A 321 -2.04 0.69 -13.39
N VAL A 322 -2.59 1.91 -13.47
CA VAL A 322 -4.02 2.16 -13.28
C VAL A 322 -4.83 1.52 -14.39
N PHE A 323 -4.36 1.54 -15.65
CA PHE A 323 -5.01 0.85 -16.77
C PHE A 323 -5.20 -0.64 -16.46
N GLY A 324 -4.14 -1.34 -16.05
CA GLY A 324 -4.23 -2.77 -15.75
C GLY A 324 -5.17 -3.07 -14.57
N SER A 325 -5.08 -2.28 -13.49
CA SER A 325 -5.99 -2.43 -12.35
C SER A 325 -7.46 -2.12 -12.69
N HIS A 326 -7.69 -1.23 -13.66
CA HIS A 326 -9.02 -0.82 -14.12
C HIS A 326 -9.63 -1.87 -15.05
N VAL A 327 -8.86 -2.46 -15.96
CA VAL A 327 -9.30 -3.60 -16.80
C VAL A 327 -9.85 -4.72 -15.92
N VAL A 328 -9.08 -5.16 -14.92
CA VAL A 328 -9.47 -6.24 -14.00
C VAL A 328 -10.75 -5.90 -13.23
N ARG A 329 -10.86 -4.68 -12.69
CA ARG A 329 -12.05 -4.27 -11.92
C ARG A 329 -13.29 -4.20 -12.80
N THR A 330 -13.16 -3.59 -13.97
CA THR A 330 -14.27 -3.38 -14.91
C THR A 330 -14.76 -4.70 -15.48
N PHE A 331 -13.85 -5.63 -15.78
CA PHE A 331 -14.21 -6.99 -16.16
C PHE A 331 -15.06 -7.69 -15.08
N LEU A 332 -14.63 -7.66 -13.82
CA LEU A 332 -15.38 -8.26 -12.70
C LEU A 332 -16.78 -7.62 -12.52
N ARG A 333 -16.89 -6.30 -12.72
CA ARG A 333 -18.16 -5.57 -12.63
C ARG A 333 -19.08 -5.91 -13.78
N TRP A 334 -18.57 -5.85 -15.01
CA TRP A 334 -19.31 -6.16 -16.22
C TRP A 334 -19.91 -7.57 -16.17
N ARG A 335 -19.11 -8.59 -15.82
CA ARG A 335 -19.61 -9.97 -15.69
C ARG A 335 -20.59 -10.14 -14.53
N ALA A 336 -20.38 -9.42 -13.43
CA ALA A 336 -21.34 -9.43 -12.32
C ALA A 336 -22.70 -8.83 -12.71
N MET A 337 -22.72 -7.77 -13.54
CA MET A 337 -23.94 -7.17 -14.08
C MET A 337 -24.63 -8.07 -15.11
N ALA A 338 -23.86 -8.79 -15.92
CA ALA A 338 -24.37 -9.80 -16.86
C ALA A 338 -24.87 -11.09 -16.17
N GLY A 339 -24.72 -11.22 -14.85
CA GLY A 339 -25.11 -12.43 -14.13
C GLY A 339 -24.25 -13.66 -14.44
N GLN A 340 -23.08 -13.49 -15.06
CA GLN A 340 -22.20 -14.55 -15.53
C GLN A 340 -21.08 -14.86 -14.53
N SER A 341 -20.65 -16.13 -14.50
CA SER A 341 -19.54 -16.55 -13.66
C SER A 341 -18.22 -16.07 -14.25
N CYS A 342 -17.32 -15.58 -13.40
CA CYS A 342 -16.00 -15.16 -13.83
C CYS A 342 -14.95 -15.43 -12.76
N ALA A 343 -13.69 -15.41 -13.17
CA ALA A 343 -12.55 -15.48 -12.29
C ALA A 343 -11.41 -14.59 -12.79
N VAL A 344 -10.53 -14.18 -11.88
CA VAL A 344 -9.25 -13.54 -12.21
C VAL A 344 -8.15 -14.33 -11.53
N VAL A 345 -7.20 -14.83 -12.32
CA VAL A 345 -6.00 -15.51 -11.83
C VAL A 345 -4.87 -14.49 -11.82
N PHE A 346 -4.28 -14.27 -10.67
CA PHE A 346 -3.06 -13.47 -10.52
C PHE A 346 -1.87 -14.43 -10.45
N ALA A 347 -0.82 -14.19 -11.23
CA ALA A 347 0.38 -15.01 -11.25
C ALA A 347 1.61 -14.19 -10.84
N ASP A 348 2.42 -14.78 -9.94
CA ASP A 348 3.69 -14.22 -9.45
C ASP A 348 4.84 -15.13 -9.89
N ILE A 349 5.73 -14.57 -10.70
CA ILE A 349 6.87 -15.28 -11.27
C ILE A 349 8.06 -15.18 -10.30
N ALA A 350 8.60 -16.34 -9.89
CA ALA A 350 9.72 -16.41 -8.98
C ALA A 350 10.97 -15.78 -9.62
N SER A 351 11.47 -14.69 -9.03
CA SER A 351 12.74 -14.05 -9.42
C SER A 351 12.84 -13.76 -10.93
N ALA A 352 11.73 -13.33 -11.54
CA ALA A 352 11.53 -13.22 -13.00
C ALA A 352 12.73 -12.68 -13.79
N TYR A 353 13.24 -11.50 -13.41
CA TYR A 353 14.38 -10.85 -14.08
C TYR A 353 15.70 -11.63 -13.95
N TYR A 354 15.88 -12.40 -12.88
CA TYR A 354 17.08 -13.18 -12.62
C TYR A 354 17.02 -14.55 -13.29
N ALA A 355 15.83 -15.14 -13.35
CA ALA A 355 15.58 -16.47 -13.91
C ALA A 355 15.42 -16.50 -15.43
N ALA A 356 15.40 -15.35 -16.11
CA ALA A 356 15.21 -15.30 -17.56
C ALA A 356 16.39 -15.94 -18.33
N VAL A 357 16.12 -17.02 -19.06
CA VAL A 357 17.10 -17.66 -19.96
C VAL A 357 17.31 -16.75 -21.18
N ARG A 358 18.51 -16.14 -21.28
CA ARG A 358 18.79 -15.06 -22.25
C ARG A 358 18.69 -15.52 -23.69
N GLN A 359 19.08 -16.76 -23.96
CA GLN A 359 19.06 -17.41 -25.26
C GLN A 359 17.64 -17.41 -25.85
N LEU A 360 16.61 -17.61 -25.01
CA LEU A 360 15.21 -17.54 -25.44
C LEU A 360 14.79 -16.12 -25.83
N ALA A 361 15.39 -15.10 -25.22
CA ALA A 361 15.05 -13.70 -25.44
C ALA A 361 15.77 -13.09 -26.66
N VAL A 362 17.09 -13.29 -26.75
CA VAL A 362 17.97 -12.60 -27.72
C VAL A 362 18.71 -13.53 -28.70
N GLY A 363 18.62 -14.86 -28.54
CA GLY A 363 19.33 -15.83 -29.39
C GLY A 363 20.76 -16.12 -28.94
N HIS A 364 21.47 -16.95 -29.70
CA HIS A 364 22.87 -17.34 -29.48
C HIS A 364 23.59 -17.61 -30.80
N ASP A 365 24.92 -17.52 -30.81
CA ASP A 365 25.78 -17.96 -31.93
C ASP A 365 26.16 -19.45 -31.81
N ASP A 366 26.16 -20.18 -32.92
CA ASP A 366 26.20 -21.65 -32.98
C ASP A 366 27.44 -22.35 -32.36
N ALA A 367 28.58 -21.66 -32.18
CA ALA A 367 29.84 -22.29 -31.74
C ALA A 367 30.04 -22.35 -30.20
N ASP A 368 29.45 -21.42 -29.43
CA ASP A 368 29.51 -21.37 -27.95
C ASP A 368 28.14 -21.66 -27.29
N SER A 369 27.11 -21.91 -28.10
CA SER A 369 25.70 -21.99 -27.72
C SER A 369 25.37 -23.13 -26.76
N SER A 370 25.97 -24.31 -26.95
CA SER A 370 25.68 -25.50 -26.15
C SER A 370 26.20 -25.36 -24.72
N ILE A 371 27.38 -24.78 -24.53
CA ILE A 371 28.00 -24.53 -23.22
C ILE A 371 27.25 -23.42 -22.50
N GLY A 372 26.96 -22.31 -23.19
CA GLY A 372 26.22 -21.18 -22.61
C GLY A 372 24.79 -21.54 -22.22
N LEU A 373 24.09 -22.33 -23.03
CA LEU A 373 22.75 -22.84 -22.70
C LEU A 373 22.82 -23.88 -21.57
N HIS A 374 23.80 -24.79 -21.58
CA HIS A 374 23.99 -25.75 -20.50
C HIS A 374 24.19 -25.05 -19.16
N ALA A 375 25.10 -24.07 -19.10
CA ALA A 375 25.31 -23.23 -17.91
C ALA A 375 24.04 -22.45 -17.53
N ALA A 376 23.28 -21.93 -18.51
CA ALA A 376 22.05 -21.21 -18.24
C ALA A 376 20.89 -22.10 -17.76
N ILE A 377 20.93 -23.41 -18.01
CA ILE A 377 19.97 -24.41 -17.49
C ILE A 377 20.43 -24.94 -16.11
N GLU A 378 21.74 -25.00 -15.88
CA GLU A 378 22.32 -25.50 -14.65
C GLU A 378 21.76 -24.76 -13.41
N GLY A 379 21.38 -25.53 -12.39
CA GLY A 379 20.78 -25.00 -11.17
C GLY A 379 19.30 -24.59 -11.26
N LEU A 380 18.65 -24.67 -12.43
CA LEU A 380 17.18 -24.66 -12.49
C LEU A 380 16.66 -25.99 -11.94
N LYS A 381 15.67 -25.92 -11.04
CA LYS A 381 14.97 -27.10 -10.52
C LYS A 381 13.90 -27.53 -11.51
N LEU A 382 14.31 -28.10 -12.64
CA LEU A 382 13.44 -28.61 -13.71
C LEU A 382 13.31 -30.13 -13.62
N SER A 383 12.17 -30.66 -14.05
CA SER A 383 12.04 -32.09 -14.38
C SER A 383 12.86 -32.42 -15.63
N HIS A 384 12.98 -33.71 -15.95
CA HIS A 384 13.63 -34.14 -17.18
C HIS A 384 12.93 -33.56 -18.41
N ASP A 385 11.60 -33.69 -18.48
CA ASP A 385 10.79 -33.23 -19.61
C ASP A 385 10.84 -31.71 -19.79
N GLU A 386 10.78 -30.95 -18.69
CA GLU A 386 10.90 -29.48 -18.72
C GLU A 386 12.27 -29.04 -19.25
N ALA A 387 13.35 -29.76 -18.87
CA ALA A 387 14.68 -29.47 -19.39
C ALA A 387 14.83 -29.84 -20.88
N VAL A 388 14.09 -30.85 -21.36
CA VAL A 388 14.03 -31.20 -22.79
C VAL A 388 13.27 -30.12 -23.56
N ALA A 389 12.08 -29.74 -23.10
CA ALA A 389 11.26 -28.68 -23.70
C ALA A 389 12.01 -27.34 -23.76
N LEU A 390 12.72 -26.97 -22.69
CA LEU A 390 13.53 -25.76 -22.65
C LEU A 390 14.64 -25.75 -23.72
N ARG A 391 15.29 -26.90 -23.96
CA ARG A 391 16.30 -27.03 -25.01
C ARG A 391 15.69 -26.93 -26.40
N GLN A 392 14.51 -27.53 -26.61
CA GLN A 392 13.77 -27.39 -27.88
C GLN A 392 13.39 -25.93 -28.13
N HIS A 393 12.86 -25.24 -27.12
CA HIS A 393 12.55 -23.82 -27.23
C HIS A 393 13.78 -22.92 -27.45
N ALA A 394 14.97 -23.34 -27.03
CA ALA A 394 16.21 -22.62 -27.31
C ALA A 394 16.71 -22.80 -28.74
N GLN A 395 16.37 -23.92 -29.40
CA GLN A 395 16.66 -24.16 -30.82
C GLN A 395 15.73 -23.37 -31.75
N GLU A 396 14.56 -22.99 -31.26
CA GLU A 396 13.63 -22.14 -31.98
C GLU A 396 14.12 -20.68 -32.09
N VAL A 397 13.67 -19.97 -33.13
CA VAL A 397 13.91 -18.53 -33.33
C VAL A 397 13.59 -17.73 -32.06
N CYS A 398 14.52 -16.90 -31.57
CA CYS A 398 14.40 -16.18 -30.29
C CYS A 398 13.23 -15.18 -30.23
N ALA A 399 12.86 -14.75 -29.02
CA ALA A 399 11.70 -13.89 -28.79
C ALA A 399 11.80 -12.51 -29.48
N LEU A 400 13.00 -11.91 -29.49
CA LEU A 400 13.23 -10.61 -30.15
C LEU A 400 13.06 -10.71 -31.67
N HIS A 401 13.60 -11.77 -32.27
CA HIS A 401 13.45 -11.99 -33.71
C HIS A 401 11.99 -12.22 -34.10
N ARG A 402 11.27 -13.11 -33.38
CA ARG A 402 9.83 -13.34 -33.57
C ARG A 402 9.00 -12.09 -33.43
N SER A 403 9.35 -11.23 -32.46
CA SER A 403 8.63 -9.98 -32.22
C SER A 403 8.64 -9.03 -33.42
N GLY A 404 9.66 -9.09 -34.29
CA GLY A 404 9.68 -8.27 -35.49
C GLY A 404 8.91 -8.85 -36.68
N ALA A 405 8.63 -10.16 -36.71
CA ALA A 405 8.01 -10.87 -37.82
C ALA A 405 6.64 -11.46 -37.43
N PRO A 406 5.55 -10.66 -37.45
CA PRO A 406 4.20 -11.14 -37.12
C PRO A 406 3.61 -12.13 -38.15
N SER A 407 4.29 -12.33 -39.28
CA SER A 407 4.01 -13.31 -40.34
C SER A 407 5.33 -13.81 -40.94
N TRP A 408 5.36 -15.03 -41.49
CA TRP A 408 6.50 -15.58 -42.25
C TRP A 408 6.97 -14.70 -43.42
N THR A 409 6.13 -13.74 -43.86
CA THR A 409 6.37 -12.83 -44.98
C THR A 409 6.89 -11.45 -44.59
N GLN A 410 7.02 -11.14 -43.29
CA GLN A 410 7.53 -9.85 -42.82
C GLN A 410 8.95 -10.01 -42.24
N PRO A 411 9.88 -9.06 -42.48
CA PRO A 411 11.21 -9.12 -41.90
C PRO A 411 11.13 -9.02 -40.37
N GLY A 412 11.93 -9.85 -39.67
CA GLY A 412 12.06 -9.83 -38.22
C GLY A 412 12.65 -8.52 -37.68
N ALA A 413 13.05 -8.52 -36.41
CA ALA A 413 13.80 -7.39 -35.85
C ALA A 413 15.03 -7.10 -36.75
N PRO A 414 15.46 -5.85 -36.96
CA PRO A 414 16.66 -5.58 -37.75
C PRO A 414 17.85 -6.37 -37.20
N SER A 415 18.70 -6.91 -38.07
CA SER A 415 19.80 -7.80 -37.66
C SER A 415 20.71 -7.11 -36.63
N TRP A 416 21.02 -5.83 -36.85
CA TRP A 416 21.83 -5.03 -35.94
C TRP A 416 21.21 -4.91 -34.53
N THR A 417 19.90 -4.74 -34.42
CA THR A 417 19.21 -4.66 -33.12
C THR A 417 19.28 -5.99 -32.36
N GLN A 418 19.22 -7.11 -33.06
CA GLN A 418 19.38 -8.45 -32.47
C GLN A 418 20.81 -8.65 -31.96
N GLU A 419 21.80 -8.35 -32.80
CA GLU A 419 23.22 -8.45 -32.45
C GLU A 419 23.57 -7.53 -31.27
N LEU A 420 23.00 -6.32 -31.23
CA LEU A 420 23.17 -5.40 -30.11
C LEU A 420 22.53 -5.93 -28.82
N ALA A 421 21.32 -6.52 -28.91
CA ALA A 421 20.67 -7.10 -27.75
C ALA A 421 21.46 -8.29 -27.18
N HIS A 422 22.02 -9.13 -28.06
CA HIS A 422 22.91 -10.24 -27.71
C HIS A 422 24.21 -9.72 -27.06
N GLU A 423 24.89 -8.77 -27.70
CA GLU A 423 26.13 -8.17 -27.19
C GLU A 423 25.96 -7.53 -25.82
N LEU A 424 24.86 -6.80 -25.61
CA LEU A 424 24.60 -6.22 -24.31
C LEU A 424 24.44 -7.32 -23.25
N HIS A 425 23.90 -8.49 -23.56
CA HIS A 425 23.60 -9.55 -22.58
C HIS A 425 24.61 -10.71 -22.55
N SER A 426 25.68 -10.61 -23.33
CA SER A 426 26.82 -11.51 -23.32
C SER A 426 27.85 -11.10 -22.27
N SER A 427 28.55 -12.08 -21.69
CA SER A 427 29.73 -11.89 -20.83
C SER A 427 29.51 -10.88 -19.70
N THR A 428 28.32 -10.92 -19.12
CA THR A 428 27.89 -10.04 -18.02
C THR A 428 28.42 -10.57 -16.70
N TRP A 429 28.58 -9.69 -15.72
CA TRP A 429 29.13 -10.07 -14.43
C TRP A 429 28.59 -9.21 -13.29
N PHE A 430 28.78 -9.68 -12.05
CA PHE A 430 28.59 -8.86 -10.86
C PHE A 430 29.63 -9.12 -9.77
N ASN A 431 29.74 -8.20 -8.83
CA ASN A 431 30.34 -8.44 -7.51
C ASN A 431 29.37 -8.01 -6.39
N MET A 432 29.54 -8.54 -5.19
CA MET A 432 28.76 -8.07 -4.03
C MET A 432 29.32 -6.74 -3.51
N ALA A 433 28.46 -5.88 -2.96
CA ALA A 433 28.93 -4.64 -2.32
C ALA A 433 29.85 -4.94 -1.13
N GLY A 434 31.10 -4.48 -1.19
CA GLY A 434 32.14 -4.74 -0.19
C GLY A 434 32.92 -6.04 -0.43
N ASP A 435 32.76 -6.66 -1.59
CA ASP A 435 33.41 -7.89 -2.02
C ASP A 435 34.31 -7.63 -3.23
N THR A 436 35.34 -8.47 -3.39
CA THR A 436 36.32 -8.40 -4.49
C THR A 436 36.14 -9.51 -5.52
N GLU A 437 35.42 -10.57 -5.17
CA GLU A 437 35.19 -11.67 -6.10
C GLU A 437 34.17 -11.31 -7.19
N LEU A 438 34.54 -11.60 -8.43
CA LEU A 438 33.71 -11.41 -9.61
C LEU A 438 32.97 -12.70 -9.93
N VAL A 439 31.72 -12.55 -10.35
CA VAL A 439 30.86 -13.64 -10.78
C VAL A 439 30.40 -13.35 -12.21
N ALA A 440 30.82 -14.17 -13.17
CA ALA A 440 30.27 -14.17 -14.52
C ALA A 440 28.86 -14.77 -14.50
N THR A 441 27.92 -14.22 -15.26
CA THR A 441 26.52 -14.66 -15.22
C THR A 441 25.99 -15.09 -16.58
N HIS A 442 25.21 -16.17 -16.57
CA HIS A 442 24.68 -16.82 -17.77
C HIS A 442 23.14 -16.74 -17.88
N ARG A 443 22.45 -16.21 -16.86
CA ARG A 443 21.00 -16.02 -16.82
C ARG A 443 20.61 -14.62 -16.34
N GLY A 444 19.41 -14.20 -16.67
CA GLY A 444 18.79 -12.96 -16.20
C GLY A 444 19.02 -11.76 -17.11
N THR A 445 18.15 -10.76 -17.02
CA THR A 445 18.10 -9.59 -17.91
C THR A 445 18.78 -8.34 -17.34
N ARG A 446 19.64 -8.49 -16.32
CA ARG A 446 20.36 -7.39 -15.61
C ARG A 446 19.44 -6.28 -15.08
N PRO A 447 18.70 -6.54 -13.99
CA PRO A 447 17.83 -5.53 -13.36
C PRO A 447 18.64 -4.31 -12.88
N GLY A 448 18.54 -3.22 -13.64
CA GLY A 448 19.37 -2.01 -13.49
C GLY A 448 19.74 -1.38 -14.83
N SER A 449 19.77 -2.18 -15.91
CA SER A 449 19.84 -1.70 -17.29
C SER A 449 18.48 -1.19 -17.77
N SER A 450 18.50 -0.25 -18.71
CA SER A 450 17.30 0.24 -19.40
C SER A 450 16.84 -0.71 -20.52
N TRP A 451 17.41 -1.90 -20.67
CA TRP A 451 16.95 -2.92 -21.63
C TRP A 451 16.25 -4.10 -20.96
N ALA A 452 16.42 -4.25 -19.65
CA ALA A 452 16.00 -5.44 -18.89
C ALA A 452 14.49 -5.72 -18.98
N ASP A 453 13.67 -4.68 -18.84
CA ASP A 453 12.21 -4.73 -18.85
C ASP A 453 11.64 -5.07 -20.23
N VAL A 454 12.21 -4.48 -21.29
CA VAL A 454 11.77 -4.70 -22.67
C VAL A 454 12.10 -6.14 -23.10
N LEU A 455 13.31 -6.62 -22.80
CA LEU A 455 13.73 -7.98 -23.14
C LEU A 455 12.95 -9.05 -22.38
N PHE A 456 12.78 -8.85 -21.07
CA PHE A 456 11.91 -9.73 -20.30
C PHE A 456 10.48 -9.70 -20.84
N GLY A 457 10.00 -8.53 -21.26
CA GLY A 457 8.70 -8.38 -21.90
C GLY A 457 8.56 -9.18 -23.19
N CYS A 458 9.57 -9.16 -24.07
CA CYS A 458 9.59 -9.99 -25.28
C CYS A 458 9.59 -11.49 -24.95
N LEU A 459 10.39 -11.92 -23.97
CA LEU A 459 10.40 -13.30 -23.49
C LEU A 459 9.02 -13.72 -22.96
N LEU A 460 8.40 -12.89 -22.13
CA LEU A 460 7.08 -13.16 -21.57
C LEU A 460 6.01 -13.26 -22.68
N HIS A 461 6.08 -12.40 -23.70
CA HIS A 461 5.20 -12.49 -24.85
C HIS A 461 5.33 -13.84 -25.60
N ARG A 462 6.57 -14.34 -25.75
CA ARG A 462 6.82 -15.68 -26.32
C ARG A 462 6.17 -16.77 -25.47
N VAL A 463 6.37 -16.76 -24.15
CA VAL A 463 5.77 -17.74 -23.22
C VAL A 463 4.25 -17.77 -23.32
N LEU A 464 3.61 -16.59 -23.28
CA LEU A 464 2.16 -16.48 -23.36
C LEU A 464 1.61 -16.88 -24.74
N SER A 465 2.37 -16.61 -25.81
CA SER A 465 2.00 -17.05 -27.16
C SER A 465 2.04 -18.57 -27.30
N HIS A 466 3.03 -19.22 -26.69
CA HIS A 466 3.11 -20.68 -26.62
C HIS A 466 1.93 -21.29 -25.86
N ARG A 467 1.64 -20.77 -24.66
CA ARG A 467 0.44 -21.15 -23.89
C ARG A 467 -0.84 -21.04 -24.73
N ASN A 468 -1.01 -19.92 -25.43
CA ASN A 468 -2.19 -19.68 -26.27
C ASN A 468 -2.24 -20.63 -27.48
N ALA A 469 -1.11 -21.04 -28.02
CA ALA A 469 -1.04 -22.03 -29.10
C ALA A 469 -1.40 -23.44 -28.60
N SER A 470 -0.88 -23.87 -27.46
CA SER A 470 -1.24 -25.16 -26.85
C SER A 470 -2.73 -25.23 -26.54
N ALA A 471 -3.28 -24.17 -25.94
CA ALA A 471 -4.71 -24.08 -25.66
C ALA A 471 -5.59 -24.20 -26.92
N ARG A 472 -5.12 -23.76 -28.09
CA ARG A 472 -5.87 -23.89 -29.36
C ARG A 472 -5.80 -25.30 -29.94
N ARG A 473 -4.68 -26.00 -29.79
CA ARG A 473 -4.48 -27.36 -30.30
C ARG A 473 -5.37 -28.37 -29.58
N GLU A 474 -5.41 -28.31 -28.25
CA GLU A 474 -6.23 -29.20 -27.42
C GLU A 474 -7.72 -29.15 -27.74
N THR A 475 -8.19 -28.05 -28.32
CA THR A 475 -9.62 -27.81 -28.55
C THR A 475 -10.08 -28.07 -29.96
N ALA A 476 -9.13 -28.42 -30.83
CA ALA A 476 -9.45 -29.06 -32.09
C ALA A 476 -9.76 -30.56 -31.90
N ASP A 477 -9.33 -31.19 -30.80
CA ASP A 477 -9.34 -32.64 -30.61
C ASP A 477 -10.44 -33.17 -29.65
N ASP A 478 -11.10 -32.34 -28.82
CA ASP A 478 -12.17 -32.82 -27.94
C ASP A 478 -13.10 -31.73 -27.35
N SER A 479 -14.26 -32.18 -26.83
CA SER A 479 -15.47 -31.49 -26.31
C SER A 479 -15.37 -30.31 -25.30
N ILE A 480 -14.21 -29.66 -25.16
CA ILE A 480 -14.01 -28.49 -24.28
C ILE A 480 -13.58 -27.30 -25.15
N ASP A 481 -14.52 -26.40 -25.48
CA ASP A 481 -14.23 -25.16 -26.22
C ASP A 481 -13.20 -24.26 -25.50
N ALA A 482 -11.94 -24.20 -25.95
CA ALA A 482 -10.96 -23.22 -25.43
C ALA A 482 -11.16 -21.85 -26.06
N HIS A 483 -11.80 -21.77 -27.23
CA HIS A 483 -12.31 -20.50 -27.76
C HIS A 483 -13.38 -19.88 -26.83
N ALA A 484 -14.01 -20.64 -25.94
CA ALA A 484 -14.98 -20.14 -24.96
C ALA A 484 -14.35 -19.57 -23.66
N ASN A 485 -13.01 -19.50 -23.54
CA ASN A 485 -12.34 -19.14 -22.28
C ASN A 485 -11.76 -17.72 -22.22
N VAL A 486 -11.38 -17.13 -23.36
CA VAL A 486 -10.95 -15.71 -23.41
C VAL A 486 -12.18 -14.82 -23.51
N PRO A 487 -12.42 -13.88 -22.57
CA PRO A 487 -13.57 -13.01 -22.64
C PRO A 487 -13.50 -12.11 -23.88
N LEU A 488 -14.54 -12.16 -24.71
CA LEU A 488 -14.68 -11.30 -25.88
C LEU A 488 -15.48 -10.05 -25.52
N VAL A 489 -14.92 -8.87 -25.77
CA VAL A 489 -15.52 -7.57 -25.44
C VAL A 489 -16.09 -6.91 -26.70
N PRO A 490 -17.37 -6.54 -26.72
CA PRO A 490 -17.99 -5.86 -27.87
C PRO A 490 -17.29 -4.54 -28.22
N TRP A 491 -17.02 -4.30 -29.49
CA TRP A 491 -16.27 -3.11 -29.95
C TRP A 491 -16.72 -2.63 -31.34
N ASP A 492 -16.76 -1.31 -31.54
CA ASP A 492 -17.17 -0.66 -32.79
C ASP A 492 -16.07 0.22 -33.43
N GLY A 493 -14.86 0.22 -32.86
CA GLY A 493 -13.74 1.04 -33.34
C GLY A 493 -13.68 2.45 -32.78
N VAL A 494 -14.63 2.90 -31.95
CA VAL A 494 -14.74 4.31 -31.53
C VAL A 494 -14.39 4.52 -30.06
N HIS A 495 -13.41 5.41 -29.79
CA HIS A 495 -13.07 5.88 -28.44
C HIS A 495 -14.08 6.94 -27.97
N THR A 496 -15.18 6.49 -27.40
CA THR A 496 -16.24 7.34 -26.82
C THR A 496 -16.73 6.79 -25.48
N LEU A 497 -17.47 7.62 -24.74
CA LEU A 497 -18.19 7.23 -23.52
C LEU A 497 -19.60 6.71 -23.80
N GLU A 498 -20.07 6.73 -25.04
CA GLU A 498 -21.37 6.17 -25.44
C GLU A 498 -21.38 4.63 -25.39
N PRO A 499 -22.53 3.98 -25.14
CA PRO A 499 -22.60 2.52 -25.19
C PRO A 499 -22.29 1.98 -26.59
N VAL A 500 -21.90 0.72 -26.70
CA VAL A 500 -21.81 0.02 -27.99
C VAL A 500 -23.23 -0.40 -28.38
N VAL A 501 -23.77 0.17 -29.46
CA VAL A 501 -25.12 -0.17 -29.94
C VAL A 501 -25.07 -1.42 -30.82
N THR A 502 -24.20 -1.40 -31.83
CA THR A 502 -23.98 -2.53 -32.74
C THR A 502 -22.47 -2.81 -32.81
N PRO A 503 -21.99 -3.91 -32.22
CA PRO A 503 -20.56 -4.23 -32.27
C PRO A 503 -20.15 -4.61 -33.70
N THR A 504 -19.13 -3.94 -34.22
CA THR A 504 -18.50 -4.32 -35.50
C THR A 504 -17.55 -5.50 -35.35
N GLN A 505 -16.97 -5.64 -34.15
CA GLN A 505 -15.98 -6.65 -33.82
C GLN A 505 -16.04 -6.99 -32.33
N HIS A 506 -15.34 -8.06 -31.96
CA HIS A 506 -15.18 -8.46 -30.56
C HIS A 506 -13.69 -8.55 -30.26
N LEU A 507 -13.22 -7.75 -29.31
CA LEU A 507 -11.82 -7.76 -28.92
C LEU A 507 -11.56 -8.83 -27.85
N PRO A 508 -10.52 -9.66 -28.00
CA PRO A 508 -10.12 -10.58 -26.94
C PRO A 508 -9.56 -9.81 -25.75
N LEU A 509 -10.02 -10.19 -24.55
CA LEU A 509 -9.42 -9.75 -23.29
C LEU A 509 -8.20 -10.60 -22.98
N ASP A 510 -7.07 -10.23 -23.59
CA ASP A 510 -5.75 -10.79 -23.31
C ASP A 510 -5.34 -10.62 -21.83
N ASP A 511 -4.26 -11.29 -21.44
CA ASP A 511 -3.67 -11.12 -20.11
C ASP A 511 -3.26 -9.67 -19.86
N VAL A 512 -3.58 -9.19 -18.66
CA VAL A 512 -3.11 -7.92 -18.16
C VAL A 512 -1.73 -8.11 -17.56
N VAL A 513 -0.71 -7.54 -18.21
CA VAL A 513 0.69 -7.74 -17.83
C VAL A 513 1.37 -6.42 -17.53
N TRP A 514 2.01 -6.34 -16.37
CA TRP A 514 2.89 -5.23 -15.99
C TRP A 514 4.20 -5.79 -15.44
N ALA A 515 5.27 -5.71 -16.23
CA ALA A 515 6.52 -6.38 -15.90
C ALA A 515 6.29 -7.87 -15.62
N ASP A 516 6.56 -8.34 -14.40
CA ASP A 516 6.35 -9.71 -13.93
C ASP A 516 4.96 -9.97 -13.31
N ASP A 517 4.18 -8.92 -13.05
CA ASP A 517 2.81 -9.06 -12.54
C ASP A 517 1.85 -9.41 -13.69
N LEU A 518 1.23 -10.59 -13.64
CA LEU A 518 0.28 -11.08 -14.65
C LEU A 518 -1.11 -11.32 -14.04
N ALA A 519 -2.17 -10.91 -14.74
CA ALA A 519 -3.55 -11.22 -14.41
C ALA A 519 -4.33 -11.71 -15.63
N MET A 520 -4.89 -12.92 -15.52
CA MET A 520 -5.70 -13.57 -16.55
C MET A 520 -7.18 -13.51 -16.17
N CYS A 521 -8.02 -12.98 -17.06
CA CYS A 521 -9.46 -12.87 -16.86
C CYS A 521 -10.18 -14.05 -17.52
N LEU A 522 -10.97 -14.79 -16.74
CA LEU A 522 -11.65 -16.01 -17.18
C LEU A 522 -13.17 -15.85 -17.03
N GLN A 523 -13.93 -16.41 -17.96
CA GLN A 523 -15.40 -16.41 -17.94
C GLN A 523 -15.98 -17.82 -18.03
N SER A 524 -17.20 -17.98 -17.52
CA SER A 524 -18.00 -19.18 -17.71
C SER A 524 -19.49 -18.89 -17.74
N ASP A 525 -20.20 -19.55 -18.65
CA ASP A 525 -21.66 -19.49 -18.77
C ASP A 525 -22.36 -20.29 -17.67
N SER A 526 -21.67 -21.29 -17.11
CA SER A 526 -22.15 -22.05 -15.95
C SER A 526 -21.29 -21.79 -14.72
N ALA A 527 -21.95 -21.69 -13.56
CA ALA A 527 -21.27 -21.65 -12.28
C ALA A 527 -20.46 -22.93 -12.03
N ASP A 528 -20.97 -24.09 -12.43
CA ASP A 528 -20.38 -25.39 -12.11
C ASP A 528 -18.98 -25.57 -12.73
N SER A 529 -18.75 -25.01 -13.92
CA SER A 529 -17.50 -25.19 -14.67
C SER A 529 -16.40 -24.17 -14.33
N ILE A 530 -16.69 -23.10 -13.58
CA ILE A 530 -15.68 -22.03 -13.34
C ILE A 530 -14.45 -22.55 -12.58
N GLY A 531 -14.62 -23.49 -11.65
CA GLY A 531 -13.51 -24.08 -10.89
C GLY A 531 -12.57 -24.89 -11.79
N VAL A 532 -13.15 -25.72 -12.66
CA VAL A 532 -12.41 -26.53 -13.65
C VAL A 532 -11.68 -25.63 -14.65
N LYS A 533 -12.34 -24.57 -15.14
CA LYS A 533 -11.73 -23.59 -16.04
C LYS A 533 -10.53 -22.87 -15.40
N VAL A 534 -10.64 -22.50 -14.12
CA VAL A 534 -9.52 -21.92 -13.38
C VAL A 534 -8.36 -22.92 -13.28
N SER A 535 -8.65 -24.16 -12.88
CA SER A 535 -7.64 -25.23 -12.80
C SER A 535 -6.89 -25.40 -14.12
N ALA A 536 -7.63 -25.65 -15.22
CA ALA A 536 -7.04 -25.90 -16.54
C ALA A 536 -6.28 -24.68 -17.09
N ALA A 537 -6.76 -23.46 -16.84
CA ALA A 537 -6.06 -22.25 -17.28
C ALA A 537 -4.75 -22.03 -16.53
N VAL A 538 -4.70 -22.35 -15.22
CA VAL A 538 -3.48 -22.25 -14.43
C VAL A 538 -2.50 -23.39 -14.74
N SER A 539 -2.98 -24.60 -15.02
CA SER A 539 -2.15 -25.73 -15.47
C SER A 539 -1.33 -25.36 -16.71
N ARG A 540 -2.01 -24.91 -17.78
CA ARG A 540 -1.34 -24.47 -19.02
C ARG A 540 -0.38 -23.30 -18.79
N LEU A 541 -0.73 -22.40 -17.87
CA LEU A 541 0.14 -21.30 -17.50
C LEU A 541 1.39 -21.80 -16.78
N ASP A 542 1.27 -22.72 -15.82
CA ASP A 542 2.41 -23.28 -15.10
C ASP A 542 3.35 -24.03 -16.04
N GLU A 543 2.80 -24.87 -16.93
CA GLU A 543 3.53 -25.64 -17.94
C GLU A 543 4.28 -24.73 -18.91
N ALA A 544 3.61 -23.76 -19.52
CA ALA A 544 4.27 -22.84 -20.44
C ALA A 544 5.43 -22.09 -19.76
N PHE A 545 5.28 -21.72 -18.48
CA PHE A 545 6.34 -21.07 -17.72
C PHE A 545 7.49 -22.03 -17.39
N SER A 546 7.19 -23.26 -16.95
CA SER A 546 8.20 -24.23 -16.56
C SER A 546 9.03 -24.71 -17.75
N GLU A 547 8.41 -24.94 -18.91
CA GLU A 547 9.07 -25.26 -20.19
C GLU A 547 10.04 -24.14 -20.63
N HIS A 548 9.79 -22.89 -20.23
CA HIS A 548 10.66 -21.74 -20.53
C HIS A 548 11.64 -21.39 -19.38
N GLY A 549 11.80 -22.28 -18.40
CA GLY A 549 12.74 -22.10 -17.28
C GLY A 549 12.29 -21.11 -16.21
N LEU A 550 11.01 -20.73 -16.20
CA LEU A 550 10.40 -19.86 -15.21
C LEU A 550 9.56 -20.67 -14.21
N THR A 551 9.29 -20.13 -13.03
CA THR A 551 8.52 -20.85 -12.00
C THR A 551 7.49 -19.92 -11.37
N LEU A 552 6.25 -20.40 -11.23
CA LEU A 552 5.20 -19.69 -10.51
C LEU A 552 5.30 -19.94 -8.99
N THR A 553 5.12 -18.89 -8.20
CA THR A 553 5.09 -18.99 -6.73
C THR A 553 3.64 -19.01 -6.25
N TYR A 554 3.15 -20.10 -5.67
CA TYR A 554 1.77 -20.19 -5.18
C TYR A 554 1.60 -19.62 -3.77
N GLY A 555 0.50 -18.91 -3.52
CA GLY A 555 0.17 -18.35 -2.21
C GLY A 555 -0.81 -17.18 -2.28
N GLU A 556 -1.51 -16.87 -1.18
CA GLU A 556 -2.60 -15.87 -1.16
C GLU A 556 -2.22 -14.46 -1.62
N ARG A 557 -0.93 -14.10 -1.53
CA ARG A 557 -0.37 -12.81 -1.99
C ARG A 557 0.65 -12.98 -3.12
N LYS A 558 0.59 -14.12 -3.78
CA LYS A 558 1.46 -14.63 -4.83
C LYS A 558 0.55 -15.13 -5.96
N THR A 559 0.79 -16.30 -6.54
CA THR A 559 -0.15 -16.91 -7.49
C THR A 559 -1.41 -17.39 -6.76
N ALA A 560 -2.55 -16.79 -7.09
CA ALA A 560 -3.85 -17.01 -6.45
C ALA A 560 -5.00 -16.65 -7.40
N ALA A 561 -6.20 -17.18 -7.14
CA ALA A 561 -7.38 -16.88 -7.95
C ALA A 561 -8.50 -16.21 -7.15
N MET A 562 -9.16 -15.24 -7.78
CA MET A 562 -10.40 -14.64 -7.30
C MET A 562 -11.55 -15.13 -8.16
N VAL A 563 -12.45 -15.92 -7.58
CA VAL A 563 -13.56 -16.54 -8.32
C VAL A 563 -14.89 -15.91 -7.90
N CYS A 564 -15.77 -15.66 -8.87
CA CYS A 564 -17.08 -15.05 -8.68
C CYS A 564 -18.17 -15.92 -9.33
N PRO A 565 -18.63 -17.01 -8.69
CA PRO A 565 -19.69 -17.85 -9.25
C PRO A 565 -21.03 -17.10 -9.24
N LYS A 566 -21.75 -17.14 -10.38
CA LYS A 566 -23.05 -16.49 -10.65
C LYS A 566 -23.91 -17.41 -11.53
N GLY A 567 -25.23 -17.19 -11.51
CA GLY A 567 -26.19 -18.02 -12.23
C GLY A 567 -26.76 -19.17 -11.38
N LYS A 568 -27.41 -20.13 -12.06
CA LYS A 568 -27.99 -21.32 -11.45
C LYS A 568 -26.94 -22.11 -10.67
N ARG A 569 -27.33 -22.71 -9.54
CA ARG A 569 -26.46 -23.51 -8.65
C ARG A 569 -25.22 -22.80 -8.07
N SER A 570 -25.07 -21.49 -8.29
CA SER A 570 -23.92 -20.71 -7.77
C SER A 570 -23.74 -20.80 -6.25
N ARG A 571 -24.80 -21.04 -5.47
CA ARG A 571 -24.68 -21.29 -4.02
C ARG A 571 -23.99 -22.63 -3.70
N GLU A 572 -24.31 -23.70 -4.41
CA GLU A 572 -23.66 -25.01 -4.26
C GLU A 572 -22.19 -24.92 -4.65
N VAL A 573 -21.90 -24.31 -5.80
CA VAL A 573 -20.53 -24.08 -6.28
C VAL A 573 -19.72 -23.25 -5.29
N ARG A 574 -20.29 -22.17 -4.74
CA ARG A 574 -19.58 -21.38 -3.72
C ARG A 574 -19.30 -22.20 -2.47
N ARG A 575 -20.18 -23.13 -2.08
CA ARG A 575 -19.93 -24.03 -0.95
C ARG A 575 -18.80 -25.02 -1.26
N ALA A 576 -18.77 -25.57 -2.48
CA ALA A 576 -17.70 -26.48 -2.92
C ALA A 576 -16.34 -25.78 -3.00
N LEU A 577 -16.26 -24.59 -3.60
CA LEU A 577 -15.02 -23.85 -3.80
C LEU A 577 -14.51 -23.17 -2.52
N PHE A 578 -15.42 -22.59 -1.73
CA PHE A 578 -15.08 -21.73 -0.59
C PHE A 578 -15.36 -22.37 0.79
N GLY A 579 -15.70 -23.66 0.82
CA GLY A 579 -15.91 -24.44 2.03
C GLY A 579 -14.59 -24.75 2.75
N GLU A 580 -14.26 -26.03 2.87
CA GLU A 580 -13.11 -26.49 3.67
C GLU A 580 -11.76 -26.17 3.03
N LYS A 581 -11.57 -26.47 1.74
CA LYS A 581 -10.25 -26.41 1.08
C LYS A 581 -9.85 -25.00 0.60
N GLN A 582 -10.81 -24.12 0.34
CA GLN A 582 -10.63 -22.74 -0.17
C GLN A 582 -9.58 -22.60 -1.28
N SER A 583 -9.49 -23.61 -2.15
CA SER A 583 -8.46 -23.74 -3.17
C SER A 583 -8.95 -24.57 -4.34
N VAL A 584 -8.29 -24.40 -5.49
CA VAL A 584 -8.48 -25.22 -6.69
C VAL A 584 -7.21 -26.03 -6.90
N LEU A 585 -7.35 -27.32 -7.21
CA LEU A 585 -6.20 -28.17 -7.53
C LEU A 585 -5.73 -27.83 -8.95
N VAL A 586 -4.44 -27.52 -9.10
CA VAL A 586 -3.78 -27.33 -10.39
C VAL A 586 -2.98 -28.59 -10.68
N LEU A 587 -3.28 -29.22 -11.81
CA LEU A 587 -2.56 -30.37 -12.31
C LEU A 587 -1.37 -29.88 -13.14
N ARG A 588 -0.24 -30.59 -13.06
CA ARG A 588 0.97 -30.26 -13.80
C ARG A 588 1.45 -31.55 -14.44
N GLU A 589 1.76 -31.54 -15.73
CA GLU A 589 2.19 -32.76 -16.42
C GLU A 589 3.49 -33.32 -15.84
N SER A 590 4.52 -32.49 -15.71
CA SER A 590 5.86 -32.95 -15.30
C SER A 590 6.14 -32.84 -13.79
N ARG A 591 5.16 -32.44 -12.98
CA ARG A 591 5.31 -32.22 -11.53
C ARG A 591 4.06 -32.67 -10.76
N GLY A 592 4.18 -32.94 -9.46
CA GLY A 592 3.01 -33.24 -8.62
C GLY A 592 1.98 -32.09 -8.59
N PRO A 593 0.70 -32.34 -8.25
CA PRO A 593 -0.32 -31.29 -8.25
C PRO A 593 -0.03 -30.21 -7.19
N VAL A 594 -0.53 -29.00 -7.41
CA VAL A 594 -0.37 -27.86 -6.49
C VAL A 594 -1.72 -27.22 -6.17
N SER A 595 -1.87 -26.72 -4.95
CA SER A 595 -3.09 -26.04 -4.51
C SER A 595 -3.02 -24.54 -4.84
N LEU A 596 -3.95 -24.06 -5.67
CA LEU A 596 -4.14 -22.64 -5.97
C LEU A 596 -5.11 -22.02 -4.97
N PRO A 597 -4.67 -21.09 -4.09
CA PRO A 597 -5.55 -20.49 -3.10
C PRO A 597 -6.61 -19.59 -3.74
N LEU A 598 -7.84 -19.69 -3.23
CA LEU A 598 -8.95 -18.82 -3.60
C LEU A 598 -9.08 -17.65 -2.62
N VAL A 599 -8.92 -16.43 -3.13
CA VAL A 599 -8.82 -15.23 -2.30
C VAL A 599 -10.06 -14.34 -2.39
N ALA A 600 -10.41 -13.72 -1.26
CA ALA A 600 -11.52 -12.77 -1.17
C ALA A 600 -11.12 -11.35 -1.61
N GLN A 601 -9.83 -11.02 -1.53
CA GLN A 601 -9.27 -9.74 -1.93
C GLN A 601 -7.83 -9.95 -2.38
N TYR A 602 -7.38 -9.22 -3.40
CA TYR A 602 -6.01 -9.33 -3.89
C TYR A 602 -5.39 -7.95 -4.17
N PRO A 603 -4.21 -7.61 -3.61
CA PRO A 603 -3.44 -6.44 -4.02
C PRO A 603 -2.84 -6.64 -5.41
N TYR A 604 -3.35 -5.96 -6.43
CA TYR A 604 -2.81 -5.99 -7.80
C TYR A 604 -2.50 -4.58 -8.29
N LEU A 605 -1.27 -4.36 -8.79
CA LEU A 605 -0.79 -3.09 -9.34
C LEU A 605 -1.06 -1.88 -8.43
N GLY A 606 -0.86 -2.08 -7.12
CA GLY A 606 -1.04 -1.05 -6.10
C GLY A 606 -2.49 -0.82 -5.66
N VAL A 607 -3.47 -1.52 -6.21
CA VAL A 607 -4.91 -1.40 -5.91
C VAL A 607 -5.48 -2.72 -5.38
N CYS A 608 -6.43 -2.67 -4.45
CA CYS A 608 -7.11 -3.86 -3.97
C CYS A 608 -8.25 -4.26 -4.92
N GLN A 609 -8.19 -5.46 -5.46
CA GLN A 609 -9.29 -6.08 -6.20
C GLN A 609 -10.17 -6.88 -5.25
N ALA A 610 -11.46 -6.96 -5.56
CA ALA A 610 -12.44 -7.72 -4.80
C ALA A 610 -13.55 -8.25 -5.73
N PRO A 611 -14.26 -9.33 -5.34
CA PRO A 611 -15.34 -9.90 -6.12
C PRO A 611 -16.37 -8.87 -6.59
N CYS A 612 -16.82 -9.01 -7.83
CA CYS A 612 -17.76 -8.08 -8.48
C CYS A 612 -17.26 -6.62 -8.52
N GLY A 613 -15.96 -6.36 -8.33
CA GLY A 613 -15.36 -5.02 -8.30
C GLY A 613 -15.75 -4.17 -7.09
N ALA A 614 -16.02 -4.79 -5.94
CA ALA A 614 -16.38 -4.08 -4.71
C ALA A 614 -15.28 -3.11 -4.22
N MET A 615 -15.66 -1.90 -3.78
CA MET A 615 -14.70 -0.83 -3.44
C MET A 615 -14.38 -0.71 -1.94
N GLN A 616 -15.18 -1.28 -1.05
CA GLN A 616 -14.99 -1.13 0.41
C GLN A 616 -13.57 -1.49 0.89
N GLY A 617 -13.02 -2.61 0.43
CA GLY A 617 -11.68 -3.07 0.82
C GLY A 617 -10.57 -2.12 0.33
N GLU A 618 -10.72 -1.61 -0.88
CA GLU A 618 -9.81 -0.63 -1.47
C GLU A 618 -9.86 0.71 -0.72
N LEU A 619 -11.06 1.23 -0.45
CA LEU A 619 -11.24 2.48 0.29
C LEU A 619 -10.62 2.39 1.68
N HIS A 620 -10.88 1.32 2.43
CA HIS A 620 -10.26 1.14 3.76
C HIS A 620 -8.73 1.10 3.69
N ARG A 621 -8.15 0.44 2.69
CA ARG A 621 -6.69 0.44 2.49
C ARG A 621 -6.16 1.85 2.22
N ARG A 622 -6.83 2.63 1.36
CA ARG A 622 -6.44 4.01 1.04
C ARG A 622 -6.55 4.95 2.22
N VAL A 623 -7.64 4.84 2.97
CA VAL A 623 -7.85 5.55 4.25
C VAL A 623 -6.72 5.22 5.22
N GLY A 624 -6.39 3.93 5.38
CA GLY A 624 -5.27 3.48 6.22
C GLY A 624 -3.92 4.04 5.77
N ALA A 625 -3.63 4.02 4.47
CA ALA A 625 -2.39 4.55 3.91
C ALA A 625 -2.26 6.06 4.08
N ALA A 626 -3.36 6.80 3.88
CA ALA A 626 -3.43 8.24 4.08
C ALA A 626 -3.19 8.59 5.56
N TRP A 627 -3.89 7.94 6.49
CA TRP A 627 -3.68 8.14 7.91
C TRP A 627 -2.28 7.73 8.37
N GLY A 628 -1.70 6.67 7.79
CA GLY A 628 -0.30 6.29 8.01
C GLY A 628 0.66 7.44 7.66
N ALA A 629 0.49 8.02 6.47
CA ALA A 629 1.29 9.18 6.03
C ALA A 629 1.05 10.43 6.88
N PHE A 630 -0.21 10.70 7.26
CA PHE A 630 -0.54 11.82 8.13
C PHE A 630 0.14 11.67 9.51
N ARG A 631 0.16 10.45 10.06
CA ARG A 631 0.79 10.15 11.36
C ARG A 631 2.29 10.42 11.37
N GLU A 632 3.00 10.19 10.27
CA GLU A 632 4.45 10.51 10.14
C GLU A 632 4.74 11.98 10.47
N GLY A 633 3.88 12.90 10.02
CA GLY A 633 4.03 14.34 10.20
C GLY A 633 3.11 14.96 11.27
N ARG A 634 2.30 14.17 11.99
CA ARG A 634 1.16 14.67 12.78
C ARG A 634 1.53 15.81 13.73
N ARG A 635 2.52 15.60 14.60
CA ARG A 635 2.91 16.60 15.61
C ARG A 635 3.77 17.73 15.04
N ARG A 636 4.71 17.40 14.16
CA ARG A 636 5.76 18.32 13.69
C ARG A 636 5.35 19.19 12.51
N VAL A 637 4.37 18.75 11.72
CA VAL A 637 3.91 19.44 10.51
C VAL A 637 2.43 19.80 10.66
N TYR A 638 1.56 18.79 10.68
CA TYR A 638 0.11 19.00 10.55
C TYR A 638 -0.54 19.67 11.76
N LYS A 639 0.00 19.46 12.97
CA LYS A 639 -0.43 20.13 14.20
C LYS A 639 0.50 21.26 14.65
N SER A 640 1.53 21.60 13.87
CA SER A 640 2.45 22.68 14.22
C SER A 640 1.80 24.05 14.02
N ARG A 641 1.86 24.94 15.01
CA ARG A 641 1.36 26.32 14.85
C ARG A 641 2.31 27.24 14.06
N ARG A 642 3.57 26.81 13.84
CA ARG A 642 4.55 27.55 13.03
C ARG A 642 4.28 27.48 11.51
N LEU A 643 3.48 26.52 11.07
CA LEU A 643 3.06 26.40 9.67
C LEU A 643 1.65 26.95 9.50
N SER A 644 1.48 27.81 8.50
CA SER A 644 0.17 28.31 8.07
C SER A 644 -0.76 27.16 7.64
N VAL A 645 -2.07 27.36 7.75
CA VAL A 645 -3.07 26.35 7.36
C VAL A 645 -2.96 26.05 5.86
N SER A 646 -2.84 27.07 5.01
CA SER A 646 -2.62 26.90 3.55
C SER A 646 -1.38 26.04 3.26
N ARG A 647 -0.23 26.33 3.89
CA ARG A 647 0.99 25.51 3.70
C ARG A 647 0.82 24.07 4.16
N LYS A 648 0.13 23.84 5.29
CA LYS A 648 -0.24 22.48 5.73
C LYS A 648 -1.15 21.81 4.71
N GLY A 649 -2.09 22.53 4.12
CA GLY A 649 -2.96 22.06 3.04
C GLY A 649 -2.16 21.56 1.84
N GLN A 650 -1.20 22.35 1.35
CA GLN A 650 -0.29 21.96 0.25
C GLN A 650 0.51 20.69 0.57
N ILE A 651 1.06 20.60 1.80
CA ILE A 651 1.82 19.43 2.25
C ILE A 651 0.90 18.19 2.38
N LEU A 652 -0.30 18.38 2.92
CA LEU A 652 -1.30 17.33 3.06
C LEU A 652 -1.73 16.82 1.70
N HIS A 653 -1.98 17.71 0.73
CA HIS A 653 -2.35 17.35 -0.62
C HIS A 653 -1.24 16.51 -1.30
N SER A 654 0.01 16.96 -1.21
CA SER A 654 1.14 16.29 -1.87
C SER A 654 1.53 14.94 -1.24
N LEU A 655 1.48 14.81 0.09
CA LEU A 655 2.00 13.62 0.80
C LEU A 655 0.94 12.64 1.32
N VAL A 656 -0.26 13.12 1.63
CA VAL A 656 -1.34 12.34 2.24
C VAL A 656 -2.45 12.08 1.23
N MET A 657 -2.96 13.12 0.58
CA MET A 657 -4.05 12.97 -0.40
C MET A 657 -3.60 12.17 -1.62
N SER A 658 -2.34 12.32 -2.05
CA SER A 658 -1.78 11.47 -3.12
C SER A 658 -1.84 9.97 -2.82
N LYS A 659 -1.79 9.57 -1.54
CA LYS A 659 -2.01 8.16 -1.14
C LYS A 659 -3.48 7.78 -1.07
N LEU A 660 -4.34 8.70 -0.65
CA LEU A 660 -5.79 8.49 -0.57
C LEU A 660 -6.42 8.35 -1.96
N LEU A 661 -6.00 9.20 -2.90
CA LEU A 661 -6.53 9.33 -4.25
C LEU A 661 -5.83 8.44 -5.29
N HIS A 662 -4.84 7.65 -4.88
CA HIS A 662 -4.15 6.77 -5.81
C HIS A 662 -5.13 5.80 -6.47
N GLY A 663 -5.23 5.86 -7.80
CA GLY A 663 -6.15 5.05 -8.60
C GLY A 663 -7.60 5.55 -8.60
N ALA A 664 -7.92 6.67 -7.95
CA ALA A 664 -9.28 7.18 -7.80
C ALA A 664 -9.97 7.52 -9.13
N GLY A 665 -9.20 7.87 -10.16
CA GLY A 665 -9.74 8.05 -11.51
C GLY A 665 -10.41 6.78 -12.07
N SER A 666 -9.99 5.60 -11.64
CA SER A 666 -10.55 4.28 -12.03
C SER A 666 -11.62 3.74 -11.06
N TRP A 667 -12.07 4.56 -10.11
CA TRP A 667 -13.09 4.11 -9.16
C TRP A 667 -14.49 4.18 -9.78
N PRO A 668 -15.29 3.10 -9.65
CA PRO A 668 -16.70 3.15 -10.01
C PRO A 668 -17.46 4.20 -9.19
N PRO A 669 -18.70 4.54 -9.57
CA PRO A 669 -19.59 5.30 -8.70
C PRO A 669 -19.59 4.71 -7.29
N LEU A 670 -19.23 5.53 -6.30
CA LEU A 670 -19.23 5.12 -4.91
C LEU A 670 -20.67 5.14 -4.40
N ASN A 671 -21.09 4.07 -3.73
CA ASN A 671 -22.38 4.10 -3.05
C ASN A 671 -22.34 5.05 -1.83
N HIS A 672 -23.50 5.33 -1.23
CA HIS A 672 -23.60 6.26 -0.10
C HIS A 672 -22.63 5.97 1.06
N LYS A 673 -22.46 4.69 1.44
CA LYS A 673 -21.57 4.29 2.55
C LYS A 673 -20.09 4.45 2.18
N GLU A 674 -19.74 4.12 0.95
CA GLU A 674 -18.40 4.28 0.39
C GLU A 674 -18.03 5.76 0.30
N MET A 675 -18.94 6.59 -0.20
CA MET A 675 -18.77 8.05 -0.27
C MET A 675 -18.69 8.67 1.13
N GLN A 676 -19.50 8.22 2.09
CA GLN A 676 -19.40 8.66 3.48
C GLN A 676 -18.04 8.32 4.10
N THR A 677 -17.50 7.13 3.81
CA THR A 677 -16.18 6.69 4.28
C THR A 677 -15.06 7.57 3.72
N PHE A 678 -15.09 7.80 2.41
CA PHE A 678 -14.12 8.64 1.72
C PHE A 678 -14.24 10.11 2.14
N GLY A 679 -15.43 10.71 2.00
CA GLY A 679 -15.71 12.10 2.34
C GLY A 679 -15.47 12.41 3.82
N GLY A 680 -15.90 11.52 4.72
CA GLY A 680 -15.62 11.64 6.15
C GLY A 680 -14.13 11.59 6.48
N THR A 681 -13.34 10.81 5.72
CA THR A 681 -11.88 10.79 5.87
C THR A 681 -11.25 12.10 5.40
N VAL A 682 -11.63 12.61 4.23
CA VAL A 682 -11.16 13.90 3.69
C VAL A 682 -11.46 15.02 4.69
N PHE A 683 -12.71 15.11 5.14
CA PHE A 683 -13.13 16.09 6.14
C PHE A 683 -12.32 15.98 7.44
N SER A 684 -12.12 14.76 7.95
CA SER A 684 -11.34 14.52 9.16
C SER A 684 -9.88 14.97 9.02
N LEU A 685 -9.28 14.76 7.85
CA LEU A 685 -7.91 15.21 7.54
C LEU A 685 -7.84 16.74 7.47
N TYR A 686 -8.81 17.39 6.83
CA TYR A 686 -8.86 18.85 6.71
C TYR A 686 -9.05 19.49 8.09
N ARG A 687 -10.04 19.02 8.86
CA ARG A 687 -10.26 19.47 10.23
C ARG A 687 -9.04 19.25 11.12
N ALA A 688 -8.29 18.17 10.91
CA ALA A 688 -7.09 17.90 11.70
C ALA A 688 -6.01 18.98 11.53
N ILE A 689 -5.83 19.56 10.34
CA ILE A 689 -4.80 20.59 10.09
C ILE A 689 -5.20 22.00 10.53
N LEU A 690 -6.50 22.25 10.76
CA LEU A 690 -7.01 23.50 11.32
C LEU A 690 -6.54 23.76 12.76
N CYS A 691 -6.11 22.73 13.48
CA CYS A 691 -5.57 22.85 14.84
C CYS A 691 -6.52 23.53 15.86
N ILE A 692 -7.83 23.34 15.69
CA ILE A 692 -8.87 23.89 16.56
C ILE A 692 -8.61 23.45 18.02
N PRO A 693 -8.46 24.39 18.98
CA PRO A 693 -8.26 24.08 20.39
C PRO A 693 -9.53 23.50 21.01
N HIS A 694 -9.41 22.78 22.13
CA HIS A 694 -10.56 22.10 22.76
C HIS A 694 -11.69 23.05 23.18
N GLY A 695 -11.35 24.23 23.71
CA GLY A 695 -12.31 25.28 24.07
C GLY A 695 -12.69 26.23 22.93
N GLY A 696 -12.24 25.98 21.69
CA GLY A 696 -12.64 26.80 20.52
C GLY A 696 -13.95 26.31 19.90
N GLU A 697 -14.49 27.08 18.95
CA GLU A 697 -15.69 26.70 18.18
C GLU A 697 -15.49 25.35 17.49
N GLN A 698 -16.23 24.34 17.95
CA GLN A 698 -16.13 22.98 17.41
C GLN A 698 -17.02 22.76 16.19
N HIS A 699 -18.03 23.59 15.98
CA HIS A 699 -18.91 23.56 14.81
C HIS A 699 -18.17 24.07 13.60
N VAL A 700 -17.57 23.16 12.84
CA VAL A 700 -16.89 23.47 11.58
C VAL A 700 -17.52 22.61 10.51
N SER A 701 -18.20 23.27 9.58
CA SER A 701 -18.82 22.63 8.43
C SER A 701 -17.74 22.11 7.46
N LEU A 702 -18.16 21.29 6.49
CA LEU A 702 -17.26 20.89 5.40
C LEU A 702 -16.81 22.11 4.58
N SER A 703 -17.72 23.07 4.33
CA SER A 703 -17.40 24.31 3.62
C SER A 703 -16.34 25.11 4.35
N ASP A 704 -16.43 25.22 5.67
CA ASP A 704 -15.45 25.94 6.49
C ASP A 704 -14.08 25.26 6.42
N ALA A 705 -14.06 23.93 6.47
CA ALA A 705 -12.83 23.17 6.37
C ALA A 705 -12.18 23.34 4.98
N VAL A 706 -12.97 23.30 3.90
CA VAL A 706 -12.49 23.54 2.53
C VAL A 706 -11.94 24.96 2.38
N ALA A 707 -12.72 25.96 2.79
CA ALA A 707 -12.37 27.38 2.66
C ALA A 707 -11.06 27.72 3.39
N ARG A 708 -10.92 27.27 4.64
CA ARG A 708 -9.76 27.57 5.50
C ARG A 708 -8.52 26.77 5.13
N THR A 709 -8.67 25.58 4.56
CA THR A 709 -7.53 24.75 4.13
C THR A 709 -7.09 25.03 2.70
N GLU A 710 -7.90 25.75 1.92
CA GLU A 710 -7.69 25.98 0.48
C GLU A 710 -7.55 24.66 -0.30
N LEU A 711 -8.33 23.65 0.11
CA LEU A 711 -8.32 22.32 -0.52
C LEU A 711 -9.72 21.95 -1.04
N PRO A 712 -9.83 21.31 -2.21
CA PRO A 712 -11.13 21.02 -2.82
C PRO A 712 -12.03 20.09 -1.99
N SER A 713 -13.33 20.16 -2.23
CA SER A 713 -14.31 19.28 -1.59
C SER A 713 -14.14 17.81 -2.03
N PRO A 714 -14.62 16.82 -1.24
CA PRO A 714 -14.46 15.40 -1.56
C PRO A 714 -15.04 15.01 -2.93
N VAL A 715 -16.22 15.52 -3.29
CA VAL A 715 -16.86 15.23 -4.58
C VAL A 715 -16.01 15.79 -5.73
N THR A 716 -15.56 17.04 -5.59
CA THR A 716 -14.68 17.71 -6.55
C THR A 716 -13.36 16.96 -6.77
N LEU A 717 -12.79 16.36 -5.71
CA LEU A 717 -11.58 15.53 -5.84
C LEU A 717 -11.83 14.31 -6.74
N ILE A 718 -12.97 13.63 -6.61
CA ILE A 718 -13.30 12.47 -7.45
C ILE A 718 -13.44 12.89 -8.92
N HIS A 719 -14.16 13.99 -9.21
CA HIS A 719 -14.27 14.51 -10.58
C HIS A 719 -12.89 14.85 -11.16
N ALA A 720 -12.03 15.54 -10.40
CA ALA A 720 -10.70 15.91 -10.88
C ALA A 720 -9.81 14.69 -11.17
N GLU A 721 -9.84 13.65 -10.33
CA GLU A 721 -9.09 12.41 -10.58
C GLU A 721 -9.63 11.63 -11.79
N ARG A 722 -10.96 11.58 -11.97
CA ARG A 722 -11.58 10.99 -13.17
C ARG A 722 -11.18 11.73 -14.44
N LEU A 723 -11.25 13.05 -14.46
CA LEU A 723 -10.88 13.87 -15.62
C LEU A 723 -9.39 13.71 -15.97
N ARG A 724 -8.50 13.71 -14.97
CA ARG A 724 -7.06 13.46 -15.19
C ARG A 724 -6.83 12.08 -15.82
N TYR A 725 -7.55 11.08 -15.34
CA TYR A 725 -7.47 9.73 -15.86
C TYR A 725 -8.08 9.60 -17.27
N LEU A 726 -9.18 10.30 -17.55
CA LEU A 726 -9.82 10.34 -18.86
C LEU A 726 -8.88 10.93 -19.91
N ALA A 727 -8.17 12.02 -19.61
CA ALA A 727 -7.15 12.56 -20.50
C ALA A 727 -6.09 11.52 -20.83
N GLN A 728 -5.67 10.72 -19.84
CA GLN A 728 -4.72 9.64 -20.06
C GLN A 728 -5.30 8.51 -20.94
N LEU A 729 -6.57 8.16 -20.77
CA LEU A 729 -7.26 7.17 -21.61
C LEU A 729 -7.35 7.64 -23.06
N VAL A 730 -7.66 8.91 -23.29
CA VAL A 730 -7.79 9.49 -24.64
C VAL A 730 -6.45 9.53 -25.38
N THR A 731 -5.33 9.70 -24.66
CA THR A 731 -4.00 9.74 -25.26
C THR A 731 -3.35 8.37 -25.43
N SER A 732 -3.62 7.42 -24.54
CA SER A 732 -2.84 6.17 -24.47
C SER A 732 -3.61 4.94 -23.96
N GLY A 733 -4.93 5.04 -23.80
CA GLY A 733 -5.77 3.93 -23.35
C GLY A 733 -5.89 2.85 -24.44
N PRO A 734 -5.67 1.55 -24.12
CA PRO A 734 -5.82 0.48 -25.09
C PRO A 734 -7.30 0.26 -25.46
N ASP A 735 -7.56 -0.18 -26.69
CA ASP A 735 -8.92 -0.37 -27.22
C ASP A 735 -9.77 -1.31 -26.36
N VAL A 736 -9.18 -2.39 -25.85
CA VAL A 736 -9.87 -3.34 -24.95
C VAL A 736 -10.36 -2.65 -23.67
N LEU A 737 -9.59 -1.69 -23.14
CA LEU A 737 -10.03 -0.93 -21.97
C LEU A 737 -11.17 0.04 -22.33
N TRP A 738 -11.14 0.65 -23.51
CA TRP A 738 -12.27 1.45 -24.00
C TRP A 738 -13.53 0.61 -24.20
N ALA A 739 -13.40 -0.57 -24.79
CA ALA A 739 -14.50 -1.52 -24.96
C ALA A 739 -15.11 -1.94 -23.60
N LEU A 740 -14.26 -2.29 -22.63
CA LEU A 740 -14.71 -2.65 -21.27
C LEU A 740 -15.37 -1.47 -20.55
N LEU A 741 -14.80 -0.27 -20.67
CA LEU A 741 -15.34 0.94 -20.05
C LEU A 741 -16.77 1.21 -20.55
N ARG A 742 -17.01 1.04 -21.86
CA ARG A 742 -18.33 1.22 -22.46
C ARG A 742 -19.32 0.13 -22.05
N ALA A 743 -18.83 -1.07 -21.75
CA ALA A 743 -19.63 -2.15 -21.16
C ALA A 743 -19.98 -1.89 -19.67
N ASP A 744 -19.14 -1.17 -18.91
CA ASP A 744 -19.45 -0.69 -17.56
C ASP A 744 -20.14 0.68 -17.59
N ARG A 745 -21.38 0.67 -18.06
CA ARG A 745 -22.24 1.87 -18.21
C ARG A 745 -22.22 2.78 -16.98
N PRO A 746 -22.37 2.29 -15.73
CA PRO A 746 -22.29 3.16 -14.55
C PRO A 746 -20.98 3.95 -14.43
N TYR A 747 -19.84 3.38 -14.82
CA TYR A 747 -18.57 4.10 -14.79
C TYR A 747 -18.45 5.10 -15.94
N ALA A 748 -18.86 4.72 -17.16
CA ALA A 748 -18.88 5.62 -18.30
C ALA A 748 -19.79 6.85 -18.06
N ASP A 749 -20.95 6.66 -17.40
CA ASP A 749 -21.82 7.76 -16.98
C ASP A 749 -21.15 8.69 -15.97
N ALA A 750 -20.43 8.13 -15.00
CA ALA A 750 -19.70 8.93 -14.01
C ALA A 750 -18.56 9.78 -14.62
N MET A 751 -17.99 9.32 -15.74
CA MET A 751 -17.03 10.08 -16.54
C MET A 751 -17.72 11.24 -17.27
N LYS A 752 -18.87 10.99 -17.90
CA LYS A 752 -19.70 12.04 -18.52
C LYS A 752 -20.12 13.09 -17.50
N GLU A 753 -20.63 12.66 -16.35
CA GLU A 753 -20.99 13.55 -15.24
C GLU A 753 -19.82 14.45 -14.80
N SER A 754 -18.59 13.93 -14.83
CA SER A 754 -17.39 14.70 -14.51
C SER A 754 -17.05 15.74 -15.58
N LEU A 755 -17.28 15.44 -16.86
CA LEU A 755 -17.16 16.42 -17.96
C LEU A 755 -18.26 17.48 -17.88
N ASP A 756 -19.49 17.09 -17.56
CA ASP A 756 -20.61 18.02 -17.37
C ASP A 756 -20.36 18.94 -16.18
N TRP A 757 -19.81 18.41 -15.09
CA TRP A 757 -19.34 19.20 -13.95
C TRP A 757 -18.27 20.21 -14.38
N LEU A 758 -17.26 19.78 -15.15
CA LEU A 758 -16.20 20.67 -15.63
C LEU A 758 -16.77 21.77 -16.54
N THR A 759 -17.68 21.41 -17.45
CA THR A 759 -18.36 22.35 -18.35
C THR A 759 -19.15 23.38 -17.56
N ARG A 760 -19.99 22.95 -16.60
CA ARG A 760 -20.76 23.86 -15.74
C ARG A 760 -19.87 24.78 -14.91
N ALA A 761 -18.74 24.29 -14.41
CA ALA A 761 -17.79 25.09 -13.64
C ALA A 761 -17.10 26.17 -14.49
N LEU A 762 -16.90 25.92 -15.79
CA LEU A 762 -16.05 26.77 -16.63
C LEU A 762 -16.79 27.57 -17.71
N ARG A 763 -18.04 27.25 -18.03
CA ARG A 763 -18.81 27.86 -19.15
C ARG A 763 -18.78 29.39 -19.15
N ASN A 764 -18.82 30.03 -17.98
CA ASN A 764 -18.82 31.50 -17.87
C ASN A 764 -17.43 32.12 -18.05
N THR A 765 -16.37 31.32 -18.07
CA THR A 765 -14.95 31.75 -18.11
C THR A 765 -14.18 31.19 -19.29
N CYS A 766 -14.84 30.40 -20.15
CA CYS A 766 -14.24 29.72 -21.29
C CYS A 766 -15.22 29.78 -22.47
N ALA A 767 -14.94 30.66 -23.44
CA ALA A 767 -15.83 30.92 -24.58
C ALA A 767 -16.18 29.64 -25.36
N GLU A 768 -15.19 28.76 -25.56
CA GLU A 768 -15.34 27.46 -26.23
C GLU A 768 -16.34 26.51 -25.54
N LEU A 769 -16.72 26.77 -24.28
CA LEU A 769 -17.63 25.92 -23.49
C LEU A 769 -18.99 26.60 -23.23
N GLN A 770 -19.23 27.81 -23.74
CA GLN A 770 -20.47 28.58 -23.47
C GLN A 770 -21.71 27.91 -24.06
N GLY A 771 -21.60 27.29 -25.24
CA GLY A 771 -22.68 26.55 -25.90
C GLY A 771 -22.85 25.10 -25.45
N GLY A 772 -22.14 24.68 -24.38
CA GLY A 772 -21.95 23.27 -24.05
C GLY A 772 -20.74 22.68 -24.78
N ALA A 773 -20.21 21.58 -24.25
CA ALA A 773 -18.98 20.97 -24.75
C ALA A 773 -19.28 19.57 -25.29
N SER A 774 -19.06 19.36 -26.59
CA SER A 774 -19.19 18.05 -27.22
C SER A 774 -18.00 17.14 -26.89
N TRP A 775 -18.15 15.85 -27.15
CA TRP A 775 -17.06 14.87 -27.02
C TRP A 775 -15.84 15.23 -27.88
N ASP A 776 -16.06 15.73 -29.10
CA ASP A 776 -14.98 16.10 -30.03
C ASP A 776 -14.16 17.29 -29.52
N ILE A 777 -14.81 18.28 -28.91
CA ILE A 777 -14.12 19.41 -28.27
C ILE A 777 -13.22 18.89 -27.14
N TRP A 778 -13.75 18.03 -26.27
CA TRP A 778 -12.98 17.50 -25.15
C TRP A 778 -11.81 16.63 -25.59
N THR A 779 -12.03 15.73 -26.55
CA THR A 779 -10.97 14.85 -27.06
C THR A 779 -9.89 15.64 -27.79
N GLY A 780 -10.24 16.65 -28.59
CA GLY A 780 -9.29 17.58 -29.21
C GLY A 780 -8.44 18.29 -28.16
N ILE A 781 -9.04 18.89 -27.13
CA ILE A 781 -8.29 19.56 -26.06
C ILE A 781 -7.36 18.57 -25.32
N MET A 782 -7.81 17.35 -25.05
CA MET A 782 -6.99 16.33 -24.36
C MET A 782 -5.81 15.85 -25.20
N ARG A 783 -5.98 15.67 -26.52
CA ARG A 783 -4.95 15.18 -27.44
C ARG A 783 -3.97 16.29 -27.84
N ASP A 784 -4.51 17.41 -28.30
CA ASP A 784 -3.72 18.46 -28.95
C ASP A 784 -3.09 19.40 -27.92
N THR A 785 -3.80 19.65 -26.81
CA THR A 785 -3.35 20.58 -25.76
C THR A 785 -3.49 20.02 -24.34
N PRO A 786 -2.86 18.87 -24.00
CA PRO A 786 -3.01 18.20 -22.71
C PRO A 786 -2.66 19.08 -21.49
N ARG A 787 -1.70 20.01 -21.66
CA ARG A 787 -1.35 21.00 -20.63
C ARG A 787 -2.50 21.98 -20.36
N ARG A 788 -3.21 22.41 -21.41
CA ARG A 788 -4.39 23.26 -21.33
C ARG A 788 -5.50 22.54 -20.58
N PHE A 789 -5.79 21.29 -20.93
CA PHE A 789 -6.80 20.48 -20.23
C PHE A 789 -6.51 20.39 -18.72
N ARG A 790 -5.25 20.11 -18.35
CA ARG A 790 -4.83 20.10 -16.94
C ARG A 790 -5.01 21.46 -16.26
N GLY A 791 -4.80 22.56 -16.99
CA GLY A 791 -5.07 23.92 -16.54
C GLY A 791 -6.55 24.19 -16.27
N LEU A 792 -7.43 23.70 -17.14
CA LEU A 792 -8.90 23.80 -16.96
C LEU A 792 -9.35 23.08 -15.68
N ILE A 793 -8.85 21.86 -15.43
CA ILE A 793 -9.13 21.14 -14.18
C ILE A 793 -8.66 21.95 -12.97
N LYS A 794 -7.43 22.49 -13.00
CA LYS A 794 -6.90 23.32 -11.89
C LYS A 794 -7.76 24.55 -11.63
N ARG A 795 -8.27 25.19 -12.69
CA ARG A 795 -9.17 26.34 -12.60
C ARG A 795 -10.50 25.95 -11.95
N ALA A 796 -11.11 24.85 -12.38
CA ALA A 796 -12.34 24.35 -11.79
C ALA A 796 -12.18 24.00 -10.30
N LEU A 797 -11.05 23.41 -9.90
CA LEU A 797 -10.71 23.18 -8.50
C LEU A 797 -10.63 24.49 -7.69
N ALA A 798 -10.01 25.52 -8.25
CA ALA A 798 -9.92 26.83 -7.60
C ALA A 798 -11.29 27.51 -7.46
N LEU A 799 -12.16 27.39 -8.47
CA LEU A 799 -13.53 27.89 -8.41
C LEU A 799 -14.38 27.16 -7.35
N ASP A 800 -14.22 25.85 -7.18
CA ASP A 800 -14.89 25.12 -6.09
C ASP A 800 -14.46 25.63 -4.71
N ILE A 801 -13.16 25.87 -4.51
CA ILE A 801 -12.63 26.45 -3.27
C ILE A 801 -13.24 27.85 -3.05
N CYS A 802 -13.25 28.70 -4.08
CA CYS A 802 -13.85 30.04 -4.01
C CYS A 802 -15.34 29.97 -3.64
N ARG A 803 -16.10 29.05 -4.24
CA ARG A 803 -17.51 28.83 -3.92
C ARG A 803 -17.70 28.50 -2.43
N HIS A 804 -16.87 27.62 -1.87
CA HIS A 804 -16.93 27.29 -0.46
C HIS A 804 -16.48 28.45 0.45
N GLN A 805 -15.55 29.30 0.01
CA GLN A 805 -15.20 30.54 0.70
C GLN A 805 -16.38 31.52 0.73
N CYS A 806 -17.13 31.66 -0.37
CA CYS A 806 -18.35 32.47 -0.39
C CYS A 806 -19.42 31.91 0.55
N ILE A 807 -19.63 30.59 0.57
CA ILE A 807 -20.57 29.94 1.50
C ILE A 807 -20.15 30.21 2.95
N GLU A 808 -18.89 30.03 3.31
CA GLU A 808 -18.43 30.28 4.69
C GLU A 808 -18.54 31.75 5.09
N ALA A 809 -18.27 32.68 4.17
CA ALA A 809 -18.45 34.11 4.41
C ALA A 809 -19.92 34.47 4.66
N LEU A 810 -20.85 33.89 3.89
CA LEU A 810 -22.29 34.08 4.08
C LEU A 810 -22.79 33.44 5.38
N ASP A 811 -22.33 32.23 5.71
CA ASP A 811 -22.64 31.55 6.98
C ASP A 811 -22.07 32.33 8.17
N GLY A 812 -20.89 32.92 8.04
CA GLY A 812 -20.28 33.82 9.03
C GLY A 812 -21.10 35.10 9.22
N LEU A 813 -21.52 35.75 8.13
CA LEU A 813 -22.40 36.92 8.17
C LEU A 813 -23.74 36.60 8.83
N HIS A 814 -24.34 35.46 8.49
CA HIS A 814 -25.58 35.00 9.10
C HIS A 814 -25.43 34.80 10.61
N ARG A 815 -24.35 34.14 11.05
CA ARG A 815 -24.04 33.98 12.49
C ARG A 815 -23.89 35.32 13.21
N ALA A 816 -23.10 36.24 12.65
CA ALA A 816 -22.90 37.56 13.22
C ALA A 816 -24.21 38.37 13.30
N MET A 817 -25.05 38.33 12.25
CA MET A 817 -26.36 38.99 12.25
C MET A 817 -27.30 38.40 13.32
N ARG A 818 -27.26 37.08 13.55
CA ARG A 818 -28.07 36.46 14.62
C ARG A 818 -27.60 36.86 16.02
N GLU A 819 -26.28 36.91 16.25
CA GLU A 819 -25.72 37.37 17.52
C GLU A 819 -26.13 38.82 17.80
N MET A 820 -26.05 39.71 16.80
CA MET A 820 -26.49 41.11 16.93
C MET A 820 -28.00 41.25 17.14
N ALA A 821 -28.81 40.35 16.59
CA ALA A 821 -30.27 40.41 16.69
C ALA A 821 -30.82 39.98 18.07
N ASN A 822 -29.96 39.64 19.05
CA ASN A 822 -30.34 39.21 20.41
C ASN A 822 -31.40 38.09 20.45
N LYS A 823 -31.53 37.31 19.37
CA LYS A 823 -32.35 36.11 19.33
C LYS A 823 -31.51 34.99 19.93
N GLY A 824 -31.59 34.89 21.25
CA GLY A 824 -31.01 33.81 22.04
C GLY A 824 -31.42 32.45 21.47
N GLU A 825 -30.41 31.59 21.32
CA GLU A 825 -30.43 30.22 20.83
C GLU A 825 -31.16 29.95 19.49
N PRO A 826 -30.77 28.90 18.75
CA PRO A 826 -31.40 28.60 17.48
C PRO A 826 -32.87 28.27 17.72
N VAL A 827 -33.79 29.08 17.19
CA VAL A 827 -35.05 28.50 16.70
C VAL A 827 -34.65 27.60 15.54
N ALA A 828 -34.40 26.34 15.85
CA ALA A 828 -34.30 25.30 14.85
C ALA A 828 -35.65 25.25 14.16
N ASN A 829 -35.75 25.84 12.97
CA ASN A 829 -36.76 25.47 11.98
C ASN A 829 -36.44 24.09 11.38
N ALA A 830 -35.94 23.15 12.20
CA ALA A 830 -36.25 21.77 11.96
C ALA A 830 -37.66 21.63 12.48
N SER A 831 -38.61 21.20 11.63
CA SER A 831 -39.71 20.40 12.13
C SER A 831 -39.15 19.51 13.24
N PHE A 832 -39.65 19.62 14.47
CA PHE A 832 -39.31 18.65 15.51
C PHE A 832 -39.76 17.30 14.95
N GLU A 833 -38.89 16.62 14.23
CA GLU A 833 -39.01 15.21 13.95
C GLU A 833 -39.11 14.59 15.33
N SER A 834 -40.24 13.99 15.63
CA SER A 834 -40.50 13.34 16.90
C SER A 834 -39.30 12.46 17.24
N CYS A 835 -38.48 12.87 18.21
CA CYS A 835 -37.31 12.11 18.60
C CYS A 835 -37.80 10.86 19.31
N ALA A 836 -37.71 9.71 18.64
CA ALA A 836 -38.21 8.45 19.18
C ALA A 836 -37.31 7.86 20.28
N GLU A 837 -36.09 8.38 20.45
CA GLU A 837 -35.06 7.82 21.33
C GLU A 837 -34.29 8.93 22.07
N ALA A 838 -33.80 8.62 23.26
CA ALA A 838 -33.03 9.57 24.07
C ALA A 838 -31.93 8.87 24.89
N CYS A 839 -30.81 9.55 25.09
CA CYS A 839 -29.79 9.16 26.06
C CYS A 839 -30.01 9.97 27.33
N VAL A 840 -30.63 9.33 28.33
CA VAL A 840 -31.00 9.95 29.62
C VAL A 840 -29.78 10.58 30.33
N PRO A 841 -28.64 9.87 30.52
CA PRO A 841 -27.49 10.47 31.21
C PRO A 841 -26.79 11.60 30.45
N CYS A 842 -26.73 11.56 29.11
CA CYS A 842 -26.17 12.68 28.33
C CYS A 842 -27.16 13.81 28.08
N LYS A 843 -28.44 13.61 28.39
CA LYS A 843 -29.53 14.52 28.09
C LYS A 843 -29.65 14.90 26.61
N LEU A 844 -29.50 13.92 25.73
CA LEU A 844 -29.55 14.11 24.27
C LEU A 844 -30.68 13.28 23.65
N ALA A 845 -31.46 13.88 22.76
CA ALA A 845 -32.48 13.20 21.96
C ALA A 845 -31.98 12.88 20.55
N PHE A 846 -32.54 11.81 19.98
CA PHE A 846 -32.16 11.31 18.65
C PHE A 846 -33.41 11.00 17.81
N PRO A 847 -33.39 11.35 16.51
CA PRO A 847 -34.52 11.10 15.61
C PRO A 847 -34.69 9.62 15.29
N THR A 848 -33.61 8.82 15.39
CA THR A 848 -33.64 7.38 15.09
C THR A 848 -32.88 6.55 16.13
N ARG A 849 -33.34 5.32 16.35
CA ARG A 849 -32.64 4.29 17.15
C ARG A 849 -31.22 4.02 16.68
N VAL A 850 -30.96 4.14 15.39
CA VAL A 850 -29.60 3.96 14.83
C VAL A 850 -28.68 5.10 15.29
N ALA A 851 -29.16 6.35 15.26
CA ALA A 851 -28.38 7.50 15.72
C ALA A 851 -28.09 7.42 17.22
N TRP A 852 -29.11 7.10 18.03
CA TRP A 852 -28.96 6.86 19.46
C TRP A 852 -27.95 5.73 19.74
N ALA A 853 -28.10 4.57 19.11
CA ALA A 853 -27.21 3.42 19.32
C ALA A 853 -25.76 3.76 18.94
N GLY A 854 -25.55 4.57 17.89
CA GLY A 854 -24.24 5.06 17.50
C GLY A 854 -23.61 6.04 18.49
N HIS A 855 -24.42 6.86 19.18
CA HIS A 855 -23.97 7.69 20.30
C HIS A 855 -23.64 6.82 21.51
N ALA A 856 -24.60 6.00 21.95
CA ALA A 856 -24.48 5.14 23.13
C ALA A 856 -23.27 4.20 23.02
N ALA A 857 -23.01 3.62 21.85
CA ALA A 857 -21.84 2.77 21.60
C ALA A 857 -20.49 3.48 21.74
N ARG A 858 -20.42 4.78 21.39
CA ARG A 858 -19.19 5.60 21.43
C ARG A 858 -18.95 6.25 22.79
N LYS A 859 -20.02 6.71 23.46
CA LYS A 859 -19.94 7.45 24.71
C LYS A 859 -20.06 6.55 25.94
N HIS A 860 -20.90 5.52 25.86
CA HIS A 860 -21.25 4.65 26.98
C HIS A 860 -20.87 3.18 26.74
N GLY A 861 -20.26 2.86 25.60
CA GLY A 861 -19.86 1.48 25.30
C GLY A 861 -21.02 0.54 24.94
N TYR A 862 -22.25 1.04 24.77
CA TYR A 862 -23.44 0.24 24.45
C TYR A 862 -23.22 -0.72 23.27
N ARG A 863 -23.75 -1.94 23.39
CA ARG A 863 -23.74 -2.98 22.35
C ARG A 863 -25.11 -3.62 22.32
N ASN A 864 -25.77 -3.61 21.17
CA ASN A 864 -27.04 -4.30 21.02
C ASN A 864 -26.84 -5.83 21.04
N SER A 865 -27.95 -6.56 21.17
CA SER A 865 -28.00 -8.02 21.18
C SER A 865 -27.18 -8.68 20.08
N SER A 866 -27.33 -8.24 18.82
CA SER A 866 -26.58 -8.80 17.71
C SER A 866 -25.06 -8.62 17.86
N PHE A 867 -24.59 -7.56 18.53
CA PHE A 867 -23.17 -7.34 18.80
C PHE A 867 -22.67 -8.12 20.01
N LEU A 868 -23.50 -8.28 21.05
CA LEU A 868 -23.19 -9.06 22.25
C LEU A 868 -23.13 -10.56 21.93
N LEU A 869 -24.12 -11.08 21.21
CA LEU A 869 -24.21 -12.48 20.84
C LEU A 869 -23.16 -12.90 19.80
N ALA A 870 -22.83 -12.03 18.84
CA ALA A 870 -21.91 -12.38 17.74
C ALA A 870 -20.41 -12.36 18.16
N GLU A 871 -20.06 -13.21 19.14
CA GLU A 871 -18.70 -13.41 19.64
C GLU A 871 -17.82 -14.17 18.63
N CYS A 872 -18.38 -15.22 18.02
CA CYS A 872 -17.72 -16.02 16.99
C CYS A 872 -18.48 -15.94 15.65
N ARG A 873 -18.04 -16.71 14.65
CA ARG A 873 -18.67 -16.74 13.32
C ARG A 873 -19.85 -17.69 13.23
N THR A 874 -20.12 -18.45 14.29
CA THR A 874 -21.15 -19.49 14.36
C THR A 874 -22.35 -19.00 15.16
N CYS A 875 -23.55 -19.14 14.59
CA CYS A 875 -24.77 -18.82 15.30
C CYS A 875 -25.11 -19.94 16.30
N ARG A 876 -25.06 -19.65 17.60
CA ARG A 876 -25.41 -20.61 18.66
C ARG A 876 -26.92 -20.89 18.76
N GLY A 877 -27.76 -20.25 17.94
CA GLY A 877 -29.19 -20.55 17.86
C GLY A 877 -29.61 -21.47 16.71
N CYS A 878 -28.84 -21.55 15.62
CA CYS A 878 -29.19 -22.39 14.46
C CYS A 878 -28.04 -23.26 13.95
N GLY A 879 -26.88 -23.20 14.60
CA GLY A 879 -25.67 -23.94 14.22
C GLY A 879 -25.03 -23.53 12.91
N ARG A 880 -25.46 -22.42 12.28
CA ARG A 880 -24.87 -21.96 11.01
C ARG A 880 -23.62 -21.13 11.21
N THR A 881 -22.55 -21.45 10.49
CA THR A 881 -21.31 -20.68 10.40
C THR A 881 -21.38 -19.67 9.25
N TYR A 882 -20.96 -18.43 9.51
CA TYR A 882 -20.98 -17.32 8.55
C TYR A 882 -19.56 -16.86 8.16
N GLY A 883 -19.36 -16.47 6.90
CA GLY A 883 -18.06 -15.95 6.40
C GLY A 883 -17.52 -14.68 7.09
N SER A 884 -18.30 -14.02 7.97
CA SER A 884 -17.84 -12.90 8.79
C SER A 884 -18.80 -12.63 9.96
N ILE A 885 -18.28 -12.07 11.05
CA ILE A 885 -19.09 -11.60 12.19
C ILE A 885 -20.16 -10.60 11.73
N GLY A 886 -19.84 -9.71 10.78
CA GLY A 886 -20.82 -8.76 10.22
C GLY A 886 -22.00 -9.43 9.48
N ARG A 887 -21.82 -10.64 8.93
CA ARG A 887 -22.93 -11.43 8.37
C ARG A 887 -23.76 -12.09 9.46
N LEU A 888 -23.12 -12.63 10.50
CA LEU A 888 -23.82 -13.16 11.67
C LEU A 888 -24.66 -12.07 12.34
N ARG A 889 -24.11 -10.87 12.55
CA ARG A 889 -24.86 -9.73 13.11
C ARG A 889 -26.11 -9.40 12.30
N ARG A 890 -26.01 -9.37 10.97
CA ARG A 890 -27.17 -9.17 10.08
C ARG A 890 -28.16 -10.33 10.17
N HIS A 891 -27.69 -11.56 10.24
CA HIS A 891 -28.55 -12.72 10.45
C HIS A 891 -29.34 -12.59 11.74
N LEU A 892 -28.68 -12.29 12.86
CA LEU A 892 -29.33 -12.10 14.15
C LEU A 892 -30.36 -10.97 14.09
N GLN A 893 -30.02 -9.84 13.46
CA GLN A 893 -30.97 -8.74 13.25
C GLN A 893 -32.20 -9.14 12.43
N SER A 894 -32.05 -10.05 11.47
CA SER A 894 -33.15 -10.52 10.61
C SER A 894 -33.93 -11.72 11.15
N VAL A 895 -33.35 -12.51 12.07
CA VAL A 895 -33.92 -13.77 12.56
C VAL A 895 -33.94 -13.74 14.09
N SER A 896 -35.01 -13.16 14.66
CA SER A 896 -35.20 -13.04 16.11
C SER A 896 -35.14 -14.39 16.82
N ARG A 897 -35.71 -15.45 16.23
CA ARG A 897 -35.68 -16.82 16.75
C ARG A 897 -34.26 -17.34 17.04
N CYS A 898 -33.25 -16.91 16.28
CA CYS A 898 -31.86 -17.31 16.53
C CYS A 898 -31.25 -16.55 17.72
N GLN A 899 -31.78 -15.38 18.06
CA GLN A 899 -31.47 -14.70 19.32
C GLN A 899 -32.20 -15.39 20.50
N GLU A 900 -33.45 -15.81 20.30
CA GLU A 900 -34.27 -16.50 21.33
C GLU A 900 -33.68 -17.85 21.72
N LEU A 901 -33.23 -18.61 20.73
CA LEU A 901 -32.63 -19.92 20.94
C LEU A 901 -31.11 -19.83 21.15
N TRP A 902 -30.56 -18.66 21.47
CA TRP A 902 -29.11 -18.52 21.58
C TRP A 902 -28.55 -19.41 22.69
N GLY A 903 -27.59 -20.27 22.32
CA GLY A 903 -27.02 -21.28 23.22
C GLY A 903 -27.63 -22.68 23.07
N SER A 904 -28.75 -22.81 22.34
CA SER A 904 -29.33 -24.12 22.00
C SER A 904 -28.44 -24.99 21.12
N PHE A 905 -27.43 -24.41 20.47
CA PHE A 905 -26.44 -25.13 19.68
C PHE A 905 -25.04 -24.96 20.27
N ALA A 906 -24.44 -26.09 20.64
CA ALA A 906 -23.06 -26.17 21.12
C ALA A 906 -22.16 -26.65 19.96
N PRO A 907 -21.32 -25.78 19.37
CA PRO A 907 -20.38 -26.19 18.32
C PRO A 907 -19.29 -27.10 18.92
N THR A 908 -18.86 -28.12 18.17
CA THR A 908 -17.74 -29.01 18.55
C THR A 908 -16.43 -28.24 18.67
N ASP A 909 -16.22 -27.24 17.80
CA ASP A 909 -15.14 -26.26 17.87
C ASP A 909 -15.75 -24.85 17.83
N PRO A 910 -15.67 -24.05 18.93
CA PRO A 910 -16.26 -22.72 18.99
C PRO A 910 -15.53 -21.68 18.11
N ASP A 911 -14.28 -21.92 17.71
CA ASP A 911 -13.54 -21.06 16.78
C ASP A 911 -12.62 -21.90 15.87
N PRO A 912 -13.16 -22.46 14.77
CA PRO A 912 -12.38 -23.27 13.84
C PRO A 912 -11.14 -22.50 13.37
N GLN A 913 -9.98 -23.15 13.46
CA GLN A 913 -8.66 -22.57 13.12
C GLN A 913 -8.62 -21.90 11.73
N THR A 914 -9.46 -22.36 10.80
CA THR A 914 -9.58 -21.77 9.46
C THR A 914 -10.88 -20.98 9.33
N ALA A 915 -10.76 -19.67 9.17
CA ALA A 915 -11.92 -18.81 8.95
C ALA A 915 -12.65 -19.20 7.64
N PRO A 916 -13.98 -19.31 7.64
CA PRO A 916 -14.74 -19.52 6.41
C PRO A 916 -14.52 -18.34 5.46
N HIS A 917 -14.22 -18.64 4.20
CA HIS A 917 -14.00 -17.63 3.20
C HIS A 917 -15.24 -16.70 3.07
N PRO A 918 -15.07 -15.37 2.91
CA PRO A 918 -16.18 -14.41 2.86
C PRO A 918 -17.24 -14.69 1.79
N GLN A 919 -16.90 -15.40 0.71
CA GLN A 919 -17.88 -15.79 -0.32
C GLN A 919 -18.62 -17.10 -0.02
N CYS A 920 -18.19 -17.86 1.00
CA CYS A 920 -18.85 -19.08 1.41
C CYS A 920 -20.29 -18.78 1.90
N PRO A 921 -21.31 -19.48 1.39
CA PRO A 921 -22.66 -19.42 1.95
C PRO A 921 -22.65 -19.93 3.39
N PRO A 922 -23.64 -19.53 4.21
CA PRO A 922 -23.76 -20.11 5.55
C PRO A 922 -23.87 -21.64 5.47
N GLY A 923 -23.01 -22.33 6.22
CA GLY A 923 -22.96 -23.79 6.31
C GLY A 923 -23.32 -24.26 7.73
N THR A 924 -23.78 -25.50 7.86
CA THR A 924 -24.03 -26.11 9.17
C THR A 924 -22.69 -26.46 9.81
N SER A 925 -22.51 -26.08 11.07
CA SER A 925 -21.31 -26.41 11.84
C SER A 925 -21.51 -27.77 12.52
N LEU A 926 -20.43 -28.49 12.77
CA LEU A 926 -20.48 -29.68 13.63
C LEU A 926 -20.76 -29.24 15.07
N GLY A 927 -21.67 -29.94 15.74
CA GLY A 927 -22.12 -29.63 17.09
C GLY A 927 -23.41 -30.35 17.44
N THR A 928 -23.87 -30.16 18.67
CA THR A 928 -25.10 -30.77 19.19
C THR A 928 -26.09 -29.70 19.59
N PHE A 929 -27.38 -29.98 19.35
CA PHE A 929 -28.44 -29.16 19.93
C PHE A 929 -28.70 -29.63 21.36
N VAL A 930 -28.68 -28.69 22.31
CA VAL A 930 -28.91 -28.93 23.73
C VAL A 930 -30.21 -28.22 24.12
N GLN A 931 -31.02 -28.83 24.99
CA GLN A 931 -32.16 -28.14 25.57
C GLN A 931 -31.65 -26.99 26.44
N VAL A 932 -32.12 -25.78 26.16
CA VAL A 932 -31.81 -24.60 26.95
C VAL A 932 -32.66 -24.68 28.21
N ASP A 933 -32.03 -24.88 29.37
CA ASP A 933 -32.71 -24.89 30.66
C ASP A 933 -33.41 -23.55 30.92
N VAL A 934 -34.54 -23.62 31.64
CA VAL A 934 -35.49 -22.51 31.85
C VAL A 934 -34.83 -21.28 32.50
N ASP A 935 -33.70 -21.46 33.20
CA ASP A 935 -32.92 -20.39 33.82
C ASP A 935 -32.21 -19.43 32.83
N ASN A 936 -32.03 -19.82 31.57
CA ASN A 936 -31.47 -18.94 30.54
C ASN A 936 -32.47 -17.92 29.99
N ARG A 937 -33.77 -18.02 30.33
CA ARG A 937 -34.80 -17.04 29.89
C ARG A 937 -34.50 -15.61 30.32
N ALA A 938 -33.94 -15.41 31.51
CA ALA A 938 -33.58 -14.07 32.00
C ALA A 938 -32.47 -13.40 31.16
N VAL A 939 -31.51 -14.19 30.67
CA VAL A 939 -30.46 -13.73 29.75
C VAL A 939 -31.03 -13.46 28.36
N ILE A 940 -31.94 -14.32 27.90
CA ILE A 940 -32.64 -14.19 26.61
C ILE A 940 -33.52 -12.92 26.59
N ASP A 941 -34.30 -12.65 27.64
CA ASP A 941 -35.12 -11.44 27.77
C ASP A 941 -34.29 -10.15 27.82
N SER A 942 -33.12 -10.20 28.48
CA SER A 942 -32.12 -9.10 28.47
C SER A 942 -31.60 -8.78 27.06
N VAL A 943 -31.48 -9.81 26.22
CA VAL A 943 -30.91 -9.74 24.88
C VAL A 943 -32.00 -9.39 23.85
N HIS A 944 -33.27 -9.66 24.11
CA HIS A 944 -34.36 -9.27 23.18
C HIS A 944 -34.74 -7.80 23.21
N GLY A 945 -34.24 -7.03 24.19
CA GLY A 945 -34.59 -5.62 24.34
C GLY A 945 -36.09 -5.42 24.56
N MET A 946 -36.79 -6.39 25.16
CA MET A 946 -38.18 -6.23 25.60
C MET A 946 -38.23 -5.43 26.90
N HIS A 947 -37.32 -5.71 27.83
CA HIS A 947 -37.07 -4.96 29.06
C HIS A 947 -35.62 -5.20 29.51
N SER A 948 -35.10 -4.39 30.42
CA SER A 948 -33.75 -4.51 30.98
C SER A 948 -33.83 -5.23 32.32
N PRO A 949 -33.38 -6.49 32.44
CA PRO A 949 -33.43 -7.21 33.71
C PRO A 949 -32.44 -6.66 34.75
N PHE A 950 -31.37 -6.01 34.30
CA PHE A 950 -30.48 -5.27 35.21
C PHE A 950 -31.25 -4.14 35.88
N LEU A 951 -31.92 -3.31 35.08
CA LEU A 951 -32.73 -2.22 35.62
C LEU A 951 -33.92 -2.75 36.43
N LEU A 952 -34.57 -3.83 35.99
CA LEU A 952 -35.68 -4.44 36.71
C LEU A 952 -35.24 -4.92 38.11
N ARG A 953 -34.08 -5.59 38.21
CA ARG A 953 -33.51 -6.03 39.49
C ARG A 953 -33.11 -4.84 40.36
N SER A 954 -32.43 -3.84 39.80
CA SER A 954 -32.13 -2.58 40.52
C SER A 954 -33.39 -1.93 41.09
N LEU A 955 -34.46 -1.83 40.30
CA LEU A 955 -35.75 -1.27 40.74
C LEU A 955 -36.46 -2.15 41.79
N GLN A 956 -36.19 -3.46 41.80
CA GLN A 956 -36.70 -4.40 42.82
C GLN A 956 -35.91 -4.27 44.13
N ASP A 957 -34.59 -4.13 44.05
CA ASP A 957 -33.67 -4.06 45.20
C ASP A 957 -33.81 -2.73 45.95
N VAL A 958 -34.10 -1.63 45.23
CA VAL A 958 -34.30 -0.29 45.81
C VAL A 958 -35.66 -0.17 46.52
N GLY A 959 -36.68 -0.91 46.09
CA GLY A 959 -38.00 -0.95 46.75
C GLY A 959 -38.70 0.41 46.85
N ALA A 960 -39.38 0.67 47.98
CA ALA A 960 -40.18 1.87 48.27
C ALA A 960 -39.33 3.13 48.56
N ALA A 961 -38.30 3.35 47.74
CA ALA A 961 -37.47 4.53 47.79
C ALA A 961 -38.16 5.75 47.14
N ASP A 962 -37.62 6.93 47.43
CA ASP A 962 -38.11 8.18 46.85
C ASP A 962 -37.81 8.28 45.34
N TRP A 963 -38.32 9.35 44.73
CA TRP A 963 -38.16 9.63 43.31
C TRP A 963 -36.69 9.66 42.86
N GLU A 964 -35.80 10.24 43.66
CA GLU A 964 -34.41 10.47 43.27
C GLU A 964 -33.65 9.14 43.19
N ALA A 965 -33.83 8.26 44.16
CA ALA A 965 -33.20 6.94 44.17
C ALA A 965 -33.63 6.07 42.98
N LEU A 966 -34.93 6.00 42.68
CA LEU A 966 -35.43 5.22 41.53
C LEU A 966 -35.04 5.85 40.18
N TRP A 967 -34.94 7.18 40.11
CA TRP A 967 -34.50 7.87 38.89
C TRP A 967 -33.00 7.67 38.64
N GLU A 968 -32.15 7.66 39.67
CA GLU A 968 -30.71 7.38 39.52
C GLU A 968 -30.44 6.01 38.91
N GLU A 969 -31.18 4.96 39.30
CA GLU A 969 -31.07 3.63 38.70
C GLU A 969 -31.44 3.64 37.20
N VAL A 970 -32.50 4.37 36.84
CA VAL A 970 -32.93 4.54 35.44
C VAL A 970 -31.89 5.31 34.63
N VAL A 971 -31.30 6.37 35.20
CA VAL A 971 -30.23 7.17 34.56
C VAL A 971 -28.95 6.34 34.40
N GLY A 972 -28.65 5.48 35.37
CA GLY A 972 -27.50 4.58 35.36
C GLY A 972 -27.59 3.48 34.31
N CYS A 973 -28.80 3.14 33.85
CA CYS A 973 -29.02 2.12 32.83
C CYS A 973 -28.99 2.70 31.40
N ILE A 974 -28.07 2.21 30.56
CA ILE A 974 -27.94 2.63 29.16
C ILE A 974 -28.70 1.65 28.25
N GLU A 975 -29.99 1.90 28.04
CA GLU A 975 -30.84 1.13 27.12
C GLU A 975 -31.73 2.03 26.25
N PRO A 976 -32.28 1.54 25.11
CA PRO A 976 -33.17 2.33 24.29
C PRO A 976 -34.40 2.77 25.09
N LEU A 977 -34.94 3.94 24.76
CA LEU A 977 -36.02 4.55 25.53
C LEU A 977 -37.26 3.63 25.64
N PRO A 978 -37.68 2.90 24.59
CA PRO A 978 -38.77 1.93 24.72
C PRO A 978 -38.48 0.78 25.69
N VAL A 979 -37.22 0.35 25.82
CA VAL A 979 -36.80 -0.73 26.74
C VAL A 979 -36.88 -0.26 28.18
N LEU A 980 -36.37 0.94 28.47
CA LEU A 980 -36.48 1.56 29.80
C LEU A 980 -37.94 1.69 30.22
N ARG A 981 -38.80 2.21 29.32
CA ARG A 981 -40.24 2.35 29.55
C ARG A 981 -40.94 1.01 29.80
N ALA A 982 -40.62 0.00 28.99
CA ALA A 982 -41.18 -1.33 29.15
C ALA A 982 -40.75 -1.99 30.47
N THR A 983 -39.52 -1.75 30.91
CA THR A 983 -39.01 -2.23 32.21
C THR A 983 -39.75 -1.61 33.38
N VAL A 984 -39.96 -0.29 33.35
CA VAL A 984 -40.72 0.43 34.39
C VAL A 984 -42.18 -0.05 34.43
N ARG A 985 -42.82 -0.22 33.27
CA ARG A 985 -44.19 -0.78 33.17
C ARG A 985 -44.28 -2.19 33.75
N LEU A 986 -43.32 -3.06 33.40
CA LEU A 986 -43.27 -4.42 33.92
C LEU A 986 -43.16 -4.44 35.46
N ARG A 987 -42.37 -3.53 36.04
CA ARG A 987 -42.30 -3.37 37.51
C ARG A 987 -43.61 -2.88 38.11
N MET A 988 -44.28 -1.93 37.47
CA MET A 988 -45.62 -1.46 37.88
C MET A 988 -46.64 -2.59 37.86
N ASP A 989 -46.63 -3.43 36.83
CA ASP A 989 -47.50 -4.59 36.69
C ASP A 989 -47.24 -5.64 37.78
N GLN A 990 -45.98 -5.82 38.22
CA GLN A 990 -45.62 -6.72 39.34
C GLN A 990 -46.09 -6.22 40.72
N LEU A 991 -46.20 -4.91 40.91
CA LEU A 991 -46.51 -4.28 42.21
C LEU A 991 -48.01 -4.04 42.43
N GLY A 992 -48.77 -3.83 41.35
CA GLY A 992 -50.18 -3.45 41.40
C GLY A 992 -50.41 -1.97 41.84
N PRO A 993 -51.58 -1.40 41.52
CA PRO A 993 -51.87 0.04 41.68
C PRO A 993 -51.98 0.52 43.14
N LEU A 994 -52.07 -0.39 44.11
CA LEU A 994 -52.16 -0.07 45.54
C LEU A 994 -50.77 0.03 46.21
N SER A 995 -49.69 -0.25 45.47
CA SER A 995 -48.33 -0.16 46.01
C SER A 995 -47.89 1.29 46.17
N PRO A 996 -47.23 1.68 47.29
CA PRO A 996 -46.70 3.02 47.49
C PRO A 996 -45.64 3.42 46.44
N GLU A 997 -44.99 2.46 45.79
CA GLU A 997 -44.03 2.67 44.69
C GLU A 997 -44.69 3.06 43.36
N TYR A 998 -45.97 2.73 43.17
CA TYR A 998 -46.64 2.80 41.87
C TYR A 998 -46.72 4.24 41.32
N GLY A 999 -47.09 5.20 42.16
CA GLY A 999 -47.18 6.62 41.76
C GLY A 999 -45.81 7.25 41.42
N THR A 1000 -44.73 6.78 42.05
CA THR A 1000 -43.36 7.21 41.74
C THR A 1000 -42.90 6.64 40.40
N LEU A 1001 -43.13 5.35 40.15
CA LEU A 1001 -42.82 4.71 38.86
C LEU A 1001 -43.65 5.30 37.69
N GLU A 1002 -44.90 5.69 37.94
CA GLU A 1002 -45.73 6.39 36.94
C GLU A 1002 -45.12 7.74 36.53
N ARG A 1003 -44.61 8.52 37.49
CA ARG A 1003 -43.87 9.76 37.19
C ARG A 1003 -42.60 9.48 36.37
N ILE A 1004 -41.91 8.35 36.58
CA ILE A 1004 -40.67 7.97 35.86
C ILE A 1004 -41.05 7.67 34.42
N LEU A 1005 -42.13 6.91 34.23
CA LEU A 1005 -42.67 6.58 32.92
C LEU A 1005 -43.08 7.83 32.13
N LEU A 1006 -43.68 8.82 32.81
CA LEU A 1006 -43.99 10.13 32.21
C LEU A 1006 -42.71 10.88 31.79
N SER A 1007 -41.67 10.88 32.62
CA SER A 1007 -40.37 11.53 32.35
C SER A 1007 -39.59 10.87 31.20
N LEU A 1008 -39.80 9.57 30.97
CA LEU A 1008 -39.29 8.83 29.82
C LEU A 1008 -40.16 8.99 28.56
N THR A 1009 -41.14 9.91 28.55
CA THR A 1009 -42.00 10.13 27.38
C THR A 1009 -41.35 11.15 26.44
N PRO A 1010 -41.22 10.85 25.13
CA PRO A 1010 -40.48 11.69 24.18
C PRO A 1010 -41.08 13.09 23.94
N ALA A 1011 -42.24 13.41 24.53
CA ALA A 1011 -42.84 14.75 24.52
C ALA A 1011 -42.18 15.74 25.49
N VAL A 1012 -41.33 15.27 26.42
CA VAL A 1012 -40.60 16.14 27.37
C VAL A 1012 -39.34 16.68 26.69
N ARG A 1013 -39.09 18.00 26.81
CA ARG A 1013 -38.05 18.76 26.09
C ARG A 1013 -36.63 18.22 26.33
N TRP A 1014 -36.09 17.44 25.39
CA TRP A 1014 -34.66 17.13 25.31
C TRP A 1014 -34.02 17.96 24.19
N PRO A 1015 -32.82 18.54 24.40
CA PRO A 1015 -32.10 19.21 23.32
C PRO A 1015 -31.72 18.19 22.22
N CYS A 1016 -32.13 18.48 20.98
CA CYS A 1016 -31.89 17.64 19.81
C CYS A 1016 -30.51 17.94 19.22
N LEU A 1017 -29.73 16.91 18.88
CA LEU A 1017 -28.51 17.07 18.08
C LEU A 1017 -28.86 17.02 16.59
N GLY A 1018 -28.95 18.21 15.97
CA GLY A 1018 -28.96 18.39 14.51
C GLY A 1018 -27.54 18.48 13.96
#